data_AF-A0AAN7YMD0-F1
#
_entry.id   AF-A0AAN7YMD0-F1
#
_cell.length_a   1.000
_cell.length_b   1.000
_cell.length_c   1.000
_cell.angle_alpha   90.00
_cell.angle_beta   90.00
_cell.angle_gamma   90.00
#
_symmetry.space_group_name_H-M   'P 1'
#
loop_
_entity.id
_entity.type
_entity.pdbx_description
1 polymer ?
#
loop_
_entity_poly.entity_id
_entity_poly.type
_entity_poly.pdbx_seq_one_letter_code
_entity_poly.pdbx_strand_id
1 'polypeptide(L)'
;MTDKVNSNNNNNNNNNNNNNINNNDNNKISFEMIDLRESYDFELLKRFYNELMIPNFPDENELEPLESWVEMFENLNENNDNKYSFFNNNNESGSVFDHSNIFFGSNGADGADSIDQNNFNINNNKIYKNNNNNNKNNNNNNNNNNNNNNNNNNNNNIDNEEEEENIEFHIVLSICSEKDKIEGQSNILGGIVFEYYPKINCGCITYILVNNNYRGQGLAGKLLKESNNRLNYIANEFGHLGGCNSIFLETNSAEKVKPENDVMDPSKRHSIFHKMGIRLLDFDYIQPPLSNDSNKCKDLLLLCLLTPNIPKQKIIIGNMDNNNNNNNNGLIDRYYLPSLLLESFIKVFWRSCYSRIKPKIQWEQDVDYQRMLDQLKRRDQIPLLDLPWNRPWTLVDLRESFNSNRSLITKFYNQILVPNFKGHHELESLDSWFKMLPQYERNHSNDFFHLLVALRYLNDDEHGNQEPIICGGISFEYHPQSNCALITYFLIGGGENNRSQMMAKALLQRALEIIEQNAIDCGNLAGCNSIFIESNKNYFHQKNQYLNQNEIIEISYNCEFLEKLGFMKLDFNYVQPPLSFDKNLSNSLNLLVLLTSRIPQQQQQQQQQTIDIENSYYLPNSLIIKFIQTFWENTCKRNDITLNLENDLHYKIMMDSLKRKSKIQLLKSSLHGGWDNNFTLIDLAVDFHQDLFNQFYDLLPFNDENNNNNNNSNDNDNDNNHLNIENKSILQKSLLKKSNYQEDIHILLLVSYDNINCSNNDDNNADRICPTIYGSIIFSYFPTSNCGLISNIFIKRLGDFDHFTSLYGHSIKHKTYDIGVELLNESIEIINRISTSKTHISGPNAIFLETSTITNNYTNNNNNNNNNNNNNNNNNESIINNVKKFNEKECIGKFIQIPFSNEIQNQGWLMLDLKYYQPPRDSLKFQQQQQQQPSLLCVLNSPQLPQISLPPTSPYIPKDLFKKFLASYWTSIFSRNEISIQQYSTNQKNSPNIKLNQQFNEKDKILLLN
;
A
#
# COMPACT_ATOMS: atom_id res chain seq x y z
N MET A 1 6.05 -11.62 -31.84
CA MET A 1 6.87 -12.83 -31.63
C MET A 1 7.28 -12.86 -30.18
N THR A 2 6.61 -13.67 -29.37
CA THR A 2 6.75 -13.73 -27.91
C THR A 2 7.38 -15.05 -27.53
N ASP A 3 8.71 -15.13 -27.54
CA ASP A 3 9.43 -16.21 -26.90
C ASP A 3 9.76 -15.81 -25.47
N LYS A 4 9.05 -16.44 -24.52
CA LYS A 4 9.28 -16.32 -23.08
C LYS A 4 10.57 -17.04 -22.72
N VAL A 5 11.67 -16.29 -22.57
CA VAL A 5 12.90 -16.77 -21.93
C VAL A 5 12.82 -16.44 -20.44
N ASN A 6 12.46 -17.45 -19.63
CA ASN A 6 12.62 -17.39 -18.17
C ASN A 6 14.11 -17.48 -17.83
N SER A 7 14.71 -16.40 -17.33
CA SER A 7 16.06 -16.42 -16.75
C SER A 7 15.97 -16.34 -15.23
N ASN A 8 16.10 -17.50 -14.58
CA ASN A 8 16.39 -17.59 -13.16
C ASN A 8 17.91 -17.47 -12.99
N ASN A 9 18.40 -16.33 -12.51
CA ASN A 9 19.77 -16.18 -12.04
C ASN A 9 19.88 -16.73 -10.61
N ASN A 10 20.24 -18.01 -10.48
CA ASN A 10 20.83 -18.56 -9.27
C ASN A 10 22.31 -18.86 -9.55
N ASN A 11 23.20 -17.98 -9.09
CA ASN A 11 24.61 -18.29 -8.99
C ASN A 11 24.81 -19.28 -7.85
N ASN A 12 24.87 -20.57 -8.18
CA ASN A 12 25.55 -21.57 -7.36
C ASN A 12 26.38 -22.47 -8.30
N ASN A 13 27.70 -22.36 -8.14
CA ASN A 13 28.67 -23.28 -8.73
C ASN A 13 28.33 -24.71 -8.31
N ASN A 14 27.98 -25.56 -9.27
CA ASN A 14 28.23 -26.99 -9.18
C ASN A 14 28.34 -27.60 -10.59
N ASN A 15 29.55 -28.04 -10.89
CA ASN A 15 29.85 -28.96 -11.98
C ASN A 15 29.05 -30.25 -11.77
N ASN A 16 28.24 -30.65 -12.75
CA ASN A 16 28.23 -32.02 -13.24
C ASN A 16 27.50 -32.20 -14.57
N ASN A 17 28.17 -32.97 -15.41
CA ASN A 17 27.83 -33.53 -16.71
C ASN A 17 26.34 -33.81 -16.95
N ASN A 18 25.85 -33.40 -18.12
CA ASN A 18 24.94 -34.21 -18.92
C ASN A 18 25.09 -33.87 -20.41
N ASN A 19 25.61 -34.84 -21.16
CA ASN A 19 25.60 -34.89 -22.61
C ASN A 19 24.18 -35.16 -23.11
N ASN A 20 23.59 -34.23 -23.84
CA ASN A 20 22.57 -34.55 -24.84
C ASN A 20 22.73 -33.60 -26.04
N ILE A 21 23.09 -34.22 -27.16
CA ILE A 21 23.42 -33.63 -28.44
C ILE A 21 22.14 -33.15 -29.11
N ASN A 22 21.95 -31.82 -29.18
CA ASN A 22 21.10 -31.19 -30.18
C ASN A 22 22.02 -30.46 -31.15
N ASN A 23 22.31 -31.09 -32.30
CA ASN A 23 23.12 -30.57 -33.40
C ASN A 23 22.39 -29.46 -34.16
N ASN A 24 22.16 -28.33 -33.48
CA ASN A 24 21.94 -27.02 -34.08
C ASN A 24 22.92 -26.04 -33.42
N ASP A 25 24.19 -26.43 -33.34
CA ASP A 25 25.30 -25.51 -33.05
C ASP A 25 25.46 -24.57 -34.26
N ASN A 26 24.54 -23.61 -34.31
CA ASN A 26 24.59 -22.44 -35.17
C ASN A 26 25.98 -21.82 -35.05
N ASN A 27 26.66 -21.66 -36.19
CA ASN A 27 27.95 -20.98 -36.36
C ASN A 27 28.12 -19.81 -35.39
N LYS A 28 28.74 -20.06 -34.23
CA LYS A 28 29.05 -19.04 -33.25
C LYS A 28 30.26 -18.28 -33.77
N ILE A 29 30.02 -17.07 -34.27
CA ILE A 29 31.05 -16.18 -34.80
C ILE A 29 32.19 -16.07 -33.78
N SER A 30 33.41 -16.41 -34.22
CA SER A 30 34.61 -16.22 -33.43
C SER A 30 35.10 -14.79 -33.60
N PHE A 31 35.48 -14.15 -32.50
CA PHE A 31 36.00 -12.79 -32.52
C PHE A 31 37.04 -12.61 -31.42
N GLU A 32 37.91 -11.63 -31.65
CA GLU A 32 38.92 -11.15 -30.73
C GLU A 32 38.52 -9.76 -30.20
N MET A 33 38.98 -9.41 -28.99
CA MET A 33 38.82 -8.07 -28.43
C MET A 33 40.17 -7.35 -28.47
N ILE A 34 40.22 -6.18 -29.10
CA ILE A 34 41.42 -5.35 -29.20
C ILE A 34 41.17 -4.05 -28.44
N ASP A 35 42.04 -3.71 -27.48
CA ASP A 35 42.03 -2.42 -26.78
C ASP A 35 43.04 -1.47 -27.44
N LEU A 36 42.54 -0.39 -28.05
CA LEU A 36 43.36 0.60 -28.74
C LEU A 36 44.27 1.41 -27.80
N ARG A 37 44.03 1.36 -26.47
CA ARG A 37 44.98 1.91 -25.49
C ARG A 37 46.27 1.11 -25.44
N GLU A 38 46.14 -0.22 -25.44
CA GLU A 38 47.26 -1.16 -25.32
C GLU A 38 47.92 -1.43 -26.68
N SER A 39 47.18 -1.25 -27.77
CA SER A 39 47.61 -1.55 -29.14
C SER A 39 47.05 -0.51 -30.11
N TYR A 40 47.54 0.73 -29.99
CA TYR A 40 47.06 1.84 -30.81
C TYR A 40 47.28 1.61 -32.30
N ASP A 41 46.20 1.69 -33.07
CA ASP A 41 46.18 1.61 -34.52
C ASP A 41 45.22 2.68 -35.05
N PHE A 42 45.79 3.74 -35.63
CA PHE A 42 45.03 4.88 -36.15
C PHE A 42 44.10 4.48 -37.30
N GLU A 43 44.52 3.57 -38.18
CA GLU A 43 43.67 3.14 -39.31
C GLU A 43 42.48 2.31 -38.80
N LEU A 44 42.70 1.47 -37.79
CA LEU A 44 41.63 0.74 -37.14
C LEU A 44 40.66 1.67 -36.38
N LEU A 45 41.17 2.67 -35.67
CA LEU A 45 40.37 3.70 -35.01
C LEU A 45 39.50 4.47 -36.03
N LYS A 46 40.12 4.95 -37.11
CA LYS A 46 39.44 5.67 -38.19
C LYS A 46 38.38 4.81 -38.87
N ARG A 47 38.63 3.52 -39.05
CA ARG A 47 37.64 2.57 -39.56
C ARG A 47 36.48 2.38 -38.58
N PHE A 48 36.74 2.18 -37.29
CA PHE A 48 35.69 2.12 -36.29
C PHE A 48 34.83 3.40 -36.29
N TYR A 49 35.46 4.57 -36.35
CA TYR A 49 34.76 5.84 -36.38
C TYR A 49 33.86 5.97 -37.63
N ASN A 50 34.42 5.73 -38.82
CA ASN A 50 33.67 5.89 -40.08
C ASN A 50 32.62 4.79 -40.31
N GLU A 51 32.93 3.55 -39.96
CA GLU A 51 32.07 2.38 -40.26
C GLU A 51 30.99 2.15 -39.18
N LEU A 52 31.20 2.62 -37.94
CA LEU A 52 30.31 2.37 -36.80
C LEU A 52 29.83 3.63 -36.08
N MET A 53 30.69 4.59 -35.74
CA MET A 53 30.26 5.79 -35.01
C MET A 53 29.32 6.66 -35.85
N ILE A 54 29.79 7.16 -37.01
CA ILE A 54 29.02 8.08 -37.86
C ILE A 54 27.64 7.50 -38.24
N PRO A 55 27.50 6.22 -38.66
CA PRO A 55 26.19 5.69 -39.03
C PRO A 55 25.21 5.49 -37.85
N ASN A 56 25.68 5.47 -36.60
CA ASN A 56 24.84 5.23 -35.42
C ASN A 56 24.52 6.52 -34.63
N PHE A 57 25.09 7.66 -35.01
CA PHE A 57 24.83 8.97 -34.40
C PHE A 57 24.65 10.01 -35.51
N PRO A 58 23.43 10.13 -36.05
CA PRO A 58 23.14 11.03 -37.16
C PRO A 58 23.12 12.51 -36.75
N ASP A 59 23.01 12.81 -35.45
CA ASP A 59 23.18 14.17 -34.93
C ASP A 59 24.66 14.41 -34.62
N GLU A 60 25.28 15.33 -35.35
CA GLU A 60 26.69 15.69 -35.17
C GLU A 60 26.97 16.25 -33.76
N ASN A 61 25.95 16.77 -33.06
CA ASN A 61 26.11 17.28 -31.69
C ASN A 61 26.28 16.16 -30.65
N GLU A 62 25.91 14.92 -30.97
CA GLU A 62 26.10 13.75 -30.09
C GLU A 62 27.46 13.05 -30.32
N LEU A 63 28.20 13.48 -31.35
CA LEU A 63 29.49 12.91 -31.74
C LEU A 63 30.66 13.77 -31.26
N GLU A 64 31.57 13.16 -30.51
CA GLU A 64 32.90 13.73 -30.34
C GLU A 64 33.70 13.61 -31.64
N PRO A 65 34.34 14.69 -32.14
CA PRO A 65 35.18 14.63 -33.34
C PRO A 65 36.32 13.63 -33.19
N LEU A 66 36.67 12.92 -34.27
CA LEU A 66 37.75 11.93 -34.30
C LEU A 66 39.09 12.53 -33.81
N GLU A 67 39.34 13.80 -34.11
CA GLU A 67 40.53 14.53 -33.67
C GLU A 67 40.62 14.58 -32.13
N SER A 68 39.49 14.71 -31.44
CA SER A 68 39.43 14.72 -29.97
C SER A 68 39.86 13.36 -29.42
N TRP A 69 39.46 12.26 -30.07
CA TRP A 69 39.87 10.91 -29.66
C TRP A 69 41.36 10.68 -29.86
N VAL A 70 41.93 11.18 -30.97
CA VAL A 70 43.37 11.12 -31.23
C VAL A 70 44.15 11.87 -30.15
N GLU A 71 43.72 13.08 -29.79
CA GLU A 71 44.33 13.89 -28.73
C GLU A 71 44.33 13.16 -27.37
N MET A 72 43.25 12.44 -27.04
CA MET A 72 43.16 11.64 -25.81
C MET A 72 44.12 10.45 -25.77
N PHE A 73 44.59 9.94 -26.92
CA PHE A 73 45.66 8.95 -27.00
C PHE A 73 47.06 9.58 -27.02
N GLU A 74 47.23 10.80 -27.56
CA GLU A 74 48.53 11.46 -27.69
C GLU A 74 49.06 11.99 -26.35
N ASN A 75 48.19 12.51 -25.48
CA ASN A 75 48.54 12.99 -24.13
C ASN A 75 49.18 11.92 -23.22
N LEU A 76 49.25 10.68 -23.68
CA LEU A 76 49.85 9.53 -22.98
C LEU A 76 51.32 9.33 -23.27
N ASN A 77 51.74 9.65 -24.50
CA ASN A 77 53.10 9.43 -24.93
C ASN A 77 54.04 10.42 -24.24
N GLU A 78 53.59 11.66 -24.00
CA GLU A 78 54.36 12.67 -23.30
C GLU A 78 54.52 12.38 -21.79
N ASN A 79 53.53 11.72 -21.17
CA ASN A 79 53.55 11.42 -19.74
C ASN A 79 54.34 10.15 -19.37
N ASN A 80 54.40 9.16 -20.27
CA ASN A 80 55.14 7.92 -20.01
C ASN A 80 56.66 8.11 -20.04
N ASP A 81 57.18 9.04 -20.85
CA ASP A 81 58.61 9.37 -20.87
C ASP A 81 59.09 9.99 -19.54
N ASN A 82 58.20 10.68 -18.82
CA ASN A 82 58.52 11.25 -17.49
C ASN A 82 58.36 10.24 -16.34
N LYS A 83 57.44 9.28 -16.43
CA LYS A 83 57.12 8.33 -15.33
C LYS A 83 58.23 7.32 -15.06
N TYR A 84 59.07 7.00 -16.04
CA TYR A 84 60.25 6.13 -15.87
C TYR A 84 61.50 6.83 -15.30
N SER A 85 61.51 8.16 -15.22
CA SER A 85 62.66 8.91 -14.69
C SER A 85 62.76 8.91 -13.16
N PHE A 86 61.69 8.57 -12.44
CA PHE A 86 61.66 8.65 -10.97
C PHE A 86 62.20 7.40 -10.23
N PHE A 87 62.44 6.29 -10.95
CA PHE A 87 62.93 5.03 -10.35
C PHE A 87 64.39 4.66 -10.66
N ASN A 88 65.14 5.48 -11.40
CA ASN A 88 66.55 5.21 -11.69
C ASN A 88 67.45 6.40 -11.32
N ASN A 89 67.80 6.49 -10.03
CA ASN A 89 69.00 7.20 -9.59
C ASN A 89 70.12 6.19 -9.39
N ASN A 90 70.84 5.87 -10.47
CA ASN A 90 72.23 5.45 -10.38
C ASN A 90 73.04 6.27 -11.38
N ASN A 91 74.05 6.94 -10.83
CA ASN A 91 75.03 7.74 -11.54
C ASN A 91 75.61 6.99 -12.73
N GLU A 92 75.59 7.59 -13.91
CA GLU A 92 76.77 7.65 -14.78
C GLU A 92 76.60 8.75 -15.84
N SER A 93 77.66 9.55 -15.95
CA SER A 93 77.88 10.67 -16.85
C SER A 93 78.11 10.24 -18.30
N GLY A 94 77.57 10.96 -19.29
CA GLY A 94 78.15 10.91 -20.64
C GLY A 94 77.31 11.43 -21.82
N SER A 95 77.81 12.53 -22.40
CA SER A 95 77.73 12.97 -23.82
C SER A 95 76.40 13.33 -24.51
N VAL A 96 76.32 14.63 -24.75
CA VAL A 96 75.76 15.37 -25.90
C VAL A 96 75.84 14.62 -27.25
N PHE A 97 74.74 14.59 -28.00
CA PHE A 97 74.72 14.81 -29.46
C PHE A 97 73.38 15.40 -29.93
N ASP A 98 73.53 16.46 -30.73
CA ASP A 98 72.53 17.21 -31.51
C ASP A 98 71.83 16.36 -32.59
N HIS A 99 70.53 16.58 -32.83
CA HIS A 99 69.95 16.46 -34.17
C HIS A 99 68.66 17.30 -34.36
N SER A 100 68.85 18.48 -34.95
CA SER A 100 68.14 19.07 -36.09
C SER A 100 66.66 18.70 -36.42
N ASN A 101 65.82 19.73 -36.36
CA ASN A 101 64.88 20.23 -37.39
C ASN A 101 64.10 19.25 -38.28
N ILE A 102 62.76 19.26 -38.14
CA ILE A 102 61.86 19.27 -39.31
C ILE A 102 60.81 20.37 -39.12
N PHE A 103 60.83 21.28 -40.08
CA PHE A 103 60.06 22.50 -40.22
C PHE A 103 58.95 22.22 -41.25
N PHE A 104 57.69 22.42 -40.91
CA PHE A 104 56.62 22.62 -41.90
C PHE A 104 55.91 23.91 -41.58
N GLY A 105 56.15 24.92 -42.41
CA GLY A 105 55.44 26.18 -42.39
C GLY A 105 54.16 26.09 -43.21
N SER A 106 53.18 26.91 -42.83
CA SER A 106 52.25 27.52 -43.77
C SER A 106 51.97 28.95 -43.32
N ASN A 107 52.16 29.88 -44.26
CA ASN A 107 52.01 31.31 -44.11
C ASN A 107 50.52 31.71 -44.09
N GLY A 108 50.19 32.72 -43.30
CA GLY A 108 48.97 33.52 -43.42
C GLY A 108 49.14 34.83 -42.67
N ALA A 109 49.37 35.91 -43.41
CA ALA A 109 49.56 37.26 -42.91
C ALA A 109 48.24 37.92 -42.48
N ASP A 110 48.27 38.72 -41.41
CA ASP A 110 47.96 40.15 -41.43
C ASP A 110 47.77 40.73 -40.02
N GLY A 111 48.16 42.00 -39.85
CA GLY A 111 47.52 42.91 -38.91
C GLY A 111 48.30 43.24 -37.64
N ALA A 112 48.91 44.43 -37.65
CA ALA A 112 49.55 45.08 -36.53
C ALA A 112 48.55 45.48 -35.42
N ASP A 113 48.99 45.46 -34.16
CA ASP A 113 49.04 46.67 -33.34
C ASP A 113 49.86 46.48 -32.06
N SER A 114 50.39 47.61 -31.62
CA SER A 114 51.50 47.81 -30.71
C SER A 114 51.08 48.10 -29.25
N ILE A 115 52.06 48.08 -28.33
CA ILE A 115 52.07 48.73 -26.99
C ILE A 115 51.37 47.88 -25.90
N ASP A 116 51.91 47.57 -24.71
CA ASP A 116 52.80 48.33 -23.81
C ASP A 116 53.65 47.40 -22.92
N GLN A 117 54.89 47.82 -22.65
CA GLN A 117 55.77 47.25 -21.64
C GLN A 117 55.42 47.85 -20.28
N ASN A 118 55.38 47.04 -19.21
CA ASN A 118 55.72 47.53 -17.88
C ASN A 118 56.44 46.47 -17.04
N ASN A 119 57.70 46.80 -16.77
CA ASN A 119 58.60 46.17 -15.81
C ASN A 119 58.07 46.31 -14.38
N PHE A 120 58.22 45.28 -13.54
CA PHE A 120 58.61 45.48 -12.15
C PHE A 120 59.56 44.39 -11.64
N ASN A 121 60.73 44.85 -11.20
CA ASN A 121 61.80 44.10 -10.57
C ASN A 121 61.36 43.45 -9.24
N ILE A 122 61.69 42.17 -9.04
CA ILE A 122 61.67 41.51 -7.74
C ILE A 122 63.11 41.43 -7.22
N ASN A 123 63.34 42.07 -6.07
CA ASN A 123 64.59 41.97 -5.30
C ASN A 123 64.48 40.84 -4.27
N ASN A 124 65.43 39.91 -4.35
CA ASN A 124 65.70 38.86 -3.37
C ASN A 124 66.28 39.44 -2.06
N ASN A 125 65.88 38.89 -0.90
CA ASN A 125 66.82 38.47 0.16
C ASN A 125 66.15 37.78 1.38
N LYS A 126 66.55 36.50 1.57
CA LYS A 126 66.94 35.76 2.80
C LYS A 126 66.05 35.84 4.07
N ILE A 127 65.77 34.69 4.72
CA ILE A 127 66.60 33.97 5.72
C ILE A 127 65.79 32.77 6.25
N TYR A 128 66.38 31.57 6.20
CA TYR A 128 65.87 30.33 6.78
C TYR A 128 65.89 30.35 8.31
N LYS A 129 64.81 29.87 8.96
CA LYS A 129 64.88 29.23 10.28
C LYS A 129 64.02 27.98 10.36
N ASN A 130 64.71 26.85 10.47
CA ASN A 130 64.24 25.56 10.96
C ASN A 130 63.53 25.68 12.32
N ASN A 131 62.49 24.87 12.53
CA ASN A 131 62.41 23.99 13.71
C ASN A 131 61.35 22.89 13.56
N ASN A 132 61.85 21.65 13.64
CA ASN A 132 61.12 20.41 13.90
C ASN A 132 60.56 20.38 15.34
N ASN A 133 59.39 19.75 15.54
CA ASN A 133 59.20 18.50 16.32
C ASN A 133 57.81 18.39 17.01
N ASN A 134 57.12 17.30 16.64
CA ASN A 134 56.55 16.22 17.46
C ASN A 134 55.55 16.46 18.61
N ASN A 135 54.41 15.77 18.45
CA ASN A 135 53.68 14.90 19.38
C ASN A 135 53.35 15.38 20.81
N LYS A 136 52.04 15.39 21.14
CA LYS A 136 51.49 14.55 22.22
C LYS A 136 49.95 14.57 22.32
N ASN A 137 49.41 13.36 22.50
CA ASN A 137 48.10 13.03 23.06
C ASN A 137 47.87 13.66 24.44
N ASN A 138 46.64 14.13 24.74
CA ASN A 138 45.71 13.52 25.72
C ASN A 138 44.56 14.47 26.16
N ASN A 139 43.37 13.86 26.26
CA ASN A 139 42.28 14.01 27.24
C ASN A 139 41.49 15.33 27.43
N ASN A 140 40.17 15.11 27.33
CA ASN A 140 39.04 15.85 27.87
C ASN A 140 39.18 16.24 29.36
N ASN A 141 38.89 17.51 29.69
CA ASN A 141 37.73 17.87 30.53
C ASN A 141 37.56 19.40 30.71
N ASN A 142 36.31 19.83 30.51
CA ASN A 142 35.53 20.90 31.15
C ASN A 142 35.91 22.40 31.16
N ASN A 143 34.88 23.15 30.71
CA ASN A 143 34.28 24.40 31.23
C ASN A 143 34.71 25.78 30.72
N ASN A 144 33.71 26.41 30.05
CA ASN A 144 33.25 27.80 30.11
C ASN A 144 34.27 28.95 30.25
N ASN A 145 34.38 29.83 29.24
CA ASN A 145 33.60 31.08 29.15
C ASN A 145 34.08 32.00 28.00
N ASN A 146 33.12 32.57 27.27
CA ASN A 146 33.01 33.89 26.63
C ASN A 146 34.16 34.58 25.83
N ASN A 147 33.72 35.06 24.65
CA ASN A 147 34.08 36.29 23.91
C ASN A 147 35.53 36.48 23.45
N ASN A 148 35.78 36.45 22.13
CA ASN A 148 35.70 37.64 21.25
C ASN A 148 36.15 37.33 19.82
N ASN A 149 35.58 38.08 18.88
CA ASN A 149 35.97 38.23 17.48
C ASN A 149 37.50 38.31 17.28
N ASN A 150 38.01 37.59 16.28
CA ASN A 150 38.91 38.20 15.30
C ASN A 150 38.99 37.39 13.99
N ASN A 151 38.69 38.12 12.90
CA ASN A 151 39.01 37.76 11.52
C ASN A 151 40.48 37.35 11.40
N ASN A 152 40.72 36.17 10.83
CA ASN A 152 41.99 35.87 10.18
C ASN A 152 41.71 35.19 8.84
N ASN A 153 41.65 36.02 7.79
CA ASN A 153 41.80 35.62 6.41
C ASN A 153 43.22 35.07 6.21
N ASN A 154 43.39 33.77 6.40
CA ASN A 154 44.53 33.04 5.83
C ASN A 154 44.20 32.75 4.35
N ASN A 155 44.50 33.72 3.48
CA ASN A 155 44.72 33.43 2.07
C ASN A 155 46.03 32.65 1.96
N ASN A 156 45.92 31.33 2.13
CA ASN A 156 46.89 30.42 1.54
C ASN A 156 46.67 30.51 0.03
N ASN A 157 47.50 31.28 -0.67
CA ASN A 157 47.82 31.00 -2.06
C ASN A 157 48.52 29.64 -2.06
N ILE A 158 47.73 28.57 -2.00
CA ILE A 158 48.07 27.32 -2.63
C ILE A 158 48.05 27.70 -4.11
N ASP A 159 49.23 27.79 -4.70
CA ASP A 159 49.37 27.66 -6.13
C ASP A 159 48.70 26.34 -6.47
N ASN A 160 47.43 26.40 -6.87
CA ASN A 160 46.71 25.30 -7.47
C ASN A 160 47.41 25.05 -8.80
N GLU A 161 48.55 24.36 -8.75
CA GLU A 161 48.95 23.54 -9.88
C GLU A 161 47.70 22.73 -10.20
N GLU A 162 47.04 23.08 -11.31
CA GLU A 162 45.93 22.34 -11.86
C GLU A 162 46.51 20.96 -12.17
N GLU A 163 46.58 20.07 -11.17
CA GLU A 163 46.95 18.66 -11.37
C GLU A 163 45.99 18.16 -12.45
N GLU A 164 46.52 18.01 -13.66
CA GLU A 164 45.79 17.49 -14.79
C GLU A 164 45.24 16.14 -14.37
N GLU A 165 43.92 16.00 -14.45
CA GLU A 165 43.26 14.77 -14.06
C GLU A 165 43.65 13.71 -15.09
N ASN A 166 44.52 12.78 -14.68
CA ASN A 166 44.98 11.68 -15.53
C ASN A 166 43.83 10.69 -15.79
N ILE A 167 42.98 11.01 -16.76
CA ILE A 167 41.85 10.18 -17.20
C ILE A 167 42.39 9.09 -18.14
N GLU A 168 42.07 7.83 -17.87
CA GLU A 168 42.45 6.72 -18.74
C GLU A 168 41.33 6.48 -19.76
N PHE A 169 41.58 6.78 -21.04
CA PHE A 169 40.60 6.66 -22.13
C PHE A 169 40.85 5.41 -22.98
N HIS A 170 39.84 4.55 -23.11
CA HIS A 170 39.94 3.25 -23.77
C HIS A 170 38.89 3.08 -24.87
N ILE A 171 39.29 2.38 -25.94
CA ILE A 171 38.38 1.92 -27.00
C ILE A 171 38.65 0.42 -27.22
N VAL A 172 37.67 -0.40 -26.88
CA VAL A 172 37.74 -1.86 -27.05
C VAL A 172 36.86 -2.30 -28.20
N LEU A 173 37.47 -2.94 -29.21
CA LEU A 173 36.82 -3.37 -30.44
C LEU A 173 36.67 -4.88 -30.48
N SER A 174 35.50 -5.37 -30.89
CA SER A 174 35.27 -6.78 -31.23
C SER A 174 35.48 -6.98 -32.73
N ILE A 175 36.47 -7.81 -33.11
CA ILE A 175 36.84 -8.05 -34.51
C ILE A 175 36.67 -9.52 -34.84
N CYS A 176 35.91 -9.83 -35.89
CA CYS A 176 35.78 -11.22 -36.36
C CYS A 176 36.96 -11.64 -37.23
N SER A 177 37.21 -12.96 -37.23
CA SER A 177 38.17 -13.55 -38.16
C SER A 177 37.72 -13.34 -39.61
N GLU A 178 38.66 -13.24 -40.56
CA GLU A 178 38.32 -13.13 -42.00
C GLU A 178 37.48 -14.31 -42.52
N LYS A 179 37.47 -15.46 -41.83
CA LYS A 179 36.62 -16.61 -42.17
C LYS A 179 35.15 -16.41 -41.79
N ASP A 180 34.89 -15.62 -40.76
CA ASP A 180 33.55 -15.33 -40.24
C ASP A 180 33.01 -13.97 -40.73
N LYS A 181 33.84 -13.21 -41.45
CA LYS A 181 33.48 -11.93 -42.04
C LYS A 181 32.47 -12.14 -43.15
N ILE A 182 31.38 -11.37 -43.10
CA ILE A 182 30.40 -11.34 -44.19
C ILE A 182 31.03 -10.57 -45.34
N GLU A 183 31.06 -11.16 -46.54
CA GLU A 183 31.64 -10.52 -47.72
C GLU A 183 30.99 -9.13 -47.97
N GLY A 184 31.83 -8.11 -48.17
CA GLY A 184 31.39 -6.73 -48.33
C GLY A 184 31.00 -5.99 -47.04
N GLN A 185 31.13 -6.62 -45.86
CA GLN A 185 30.88 -6.00 -44.57
C GLN A 185 32.18 -5.76 -43.78
N SER A 186 32.11 -4.86 -42.81
CA SER A 186 33.17 -4.66 -41.83
C SER A 186 33.45 -5.94 -41.03
N ASN A 187 34.73 -6.19 -40.72
CA ASN A 187 35.11 -7.20 -39.73
C ASN A 187 35.00 -6.67 -38.28
N ILE A 188 34.68 -5.39 -38.08
CA ILE A 188 34.40 -4.82 -36.76
C ILE A 188 32.93 -5.11 -36.41
N LEU A 189 32.74 -6.02 -35.46
CA LEU A 189 31.43 -6.46 -35.01
C LEU A 189 30.76 -5.44 -34.08
N GLY A 190 31.56 -4.67 -33.35
CA GLY A 190 31.13 -3.66 -32.41
C GLY A 190 32.30 -3.09 -31.61
N GLY A 191 32.02 -2.08 -30.79
CA GLY A 191 33.02 -1.45 -29.94
C GLY A 191 32.40 -0.85 -28.69
N ILE A 192 33.23 -0.64 -27.67
CA ILE A 192 32.88 0.05 -26.43
C ILE A 192 33.96 1.07 -26.10
N VAL A 193 33.54 2.31 -25.83
CA VAL A 193 34.40 3.43 -25.48
C VAL A 193 34.14 3.76 -24.02
N PHE A 194 35.19 3.86 -23.21
CA PHE A 194 35.05 4.19 -21.80
C PHE A 194 36.26 4.93 -21.24
N GLU A 195 36.02 5.65 -20.16
CA GLU A 195 36.98 6.42 -19.40
C GLU A 195 37.05 5.91 -17.97
N TYR A 196 38.23 5.97 -17.37
CA TYR A 196 38.42 5.76 -15.94
C TYR A 196 38.97 7.03 -15.28
N TYR A 197 38.37 7.38 -14.14
CA TYR A 197 38.66 8.57 -13.35
C TYR A 197 39.32 8.17 -12.02
N PRO A 198 40.67 8.14 -11.92
CA PRO A 198 41.37 7.54 -10.79
C PRO A 198 41.09 8.20 -9.44
N LYS A 199 40.91 9.53 -9.44
CA LYS A 199 40.70 10.34 -8.24
C LYS A 199 39.42 9.96 -7.47
N ILE A 200 38.38 9.56 -8.19
CA ILE A 200 37.07 9.19 -7.65
C ILE A 200 36.80 7.69 -7.76
N ASN A 201 37.71 6.94 -8.41
CA ASN A 201 37.59 5.52 -8.70
C ASN A 201 36.27 5.17 -9.43
N CYS A 202 35.95 5.89 -10.50
CA CYS A 202 34.74 5.65 -11.29
C CYS A 202 35.09 5.45 -12.77
N GLY A 203 34.25 4.70 -13.48
CA GLY A 203 34.28 4.60 -14.93
C GLY A 203 33.09 5.32 -15.57
N CYS A 204 33.25 5.79 -16.79
CA CYS A 204 32.15 6.28 -17.64
C CYS A 204 32.22 5.57 -18.99
N ILE A 205 31.15 4.88 -19.38
CA ILE A 205 31.03 4.28 -20.71
C ILE A 205 30.30 5.28 -21.59
N THR A 206 31.01 5.88 -22.52
CA THR A 206 30.51 6.91 -23.42
C THR A 206 29.74 6.30 -24.58
N TYR A 207 30.26 5.21 -25.18
CA TYR A 207 29.66 4.59 -26.36
C TYR A 207 29.64 3.06 -26.28
N ILE A 208 28.51 2.45 -26.64
CA ILE A 208 28.38 1.00 -26.86
C ILE A 208 27.72 0.77 -28.22
N LEU A 209 28.47 0.19 -29.13
CA LEU A 209 28.05 0.02 -30.52
C LEU A 209 28.14 -1.43 -30.96
N VAL A 210 27.12 -1.87 -31.69
CA VAL A 210 27.10 -3.16 -32.37
C VAL A 210 26.65 -2.94 -33.79
N ASN A 211 27.46 -3.44 -34.72
CA ASN A 211 27.17 -3.40 -36.15
C ASN A 211 25.79 -4.05 -36.41
N ASN A 212 24.97 -3.40 -37.24
CA ASN A 212 23.58 -3.77 -37.50
C ASN A 212 23.42 -5.25 -37.88
N ASN A 213 24.37 -5.80 -38.64
CA ASN A 213 24.34 -7.20 -39.09
C ASN A 213 24.57 -8.22 -37.98
N TYR A 214 25.07 -7.77 -36.83
CA TYR A 214 25.46 -8.63 -35.71
C TYR A 214 24.66 -8.33 -34.42
N ARG A 215 23.64 -7.46 -34.49
CA ARG A 215 22.71 -7.19 -33.37
C ARG A 215 21.92 -8.45 -33.00
N GLY A 216 21.51 -8.55 -31.74
CA GLY A 216 20.77 -9.71 -31.23
C GLY A 216 21.62 -10.93 -30.87
N GLN A 217 22.94 -10.90 -31.12
CA GLN A 217 23.87 -12.01 -30.81
C GLN A 217 24.52 -11.90 -29.42
N GLY A 218 24.07 -10.96 -28.57
CA GLY A 218 24.61 -10.73 -27.23
C GLY A 218 25.98 -10.03 -27.19
N LEU A 219 26.46 -9.47 -28.31
CA LEU A 219 27.76 -8.79 -28.38
C LEU A 219 27.88 -7.61 -27.42
N ALA A 220 26.86 -6.74 -27.34
CA ALA A 220 26.85 -5.61 -26.40
C ALA A 220 27.07 -6.05 -24.94
N GLY A 221 26.46 -7.16 -24.51
CA GLY A 221 26.66 -7.69 -23.17
C GLY A 221 28.08 -8.23 -22.93
N LYS A 222 28.75 -8.74 -23.98
CA LYS A 222 30.15 -9.19 -23.91
C LYS A 222 31.12 -8.00 -23.87
N LEU A 223 30.89 -6.98 -24.69
CA LEU A 223 31.64 -5.72 -24.66
C LEU A 223 31.52 -5.04 -23.29
N LEU A 224 30.31 -4.95 -22.76
CA LEU A 224 30.06 -4.40 -21.42
C LEU A 224 30.79 -5.19 -20.33
N LYS A 225 30.74 -6.52 -20.38
CA LYS A 225 31.49 -7.38 -19.44
C LYS A 225 33.00 -7.14 -19.52
N GLU A 226 33.54 -7.00 -20.74
CA GLU A 226 34.96 -6.74 -20.97
C GLU A 226 35.38 -5.37 -20.43
N SER A 227 34.61 -4.31 -20.72
CA SER A 227 34.87 -2.97 -20.16
C SER A 227 34.85 -2.97 -18.64
N ASN A 228 33.91 -3.66 -18.01
CA ASN A 228 33.86 -3.78 -16.55
C ASN A 228 35.10 -4.51 -15.99
N ASN A 229 35.57 -5.58 -16.65
CA ASN A 229 36.79 -6.27 -16.23
C ASN A 229 38.01 -5.34 -16.30
N ARG A 230 38.15 -4.59 -17.40
CA ARG A 230 39.24 -3.64 -17.61
C ARG A 230 39.19 -2.47 -16.62
N LEU A 231 38.03 -1.86 -16.41
CA LEU A 231 37.83 -0.82 -15.40
C LEU A 231 38.22 -1.29 -13.99
N ASN A 232 37.87 -2.53 -13.62
CA ASN A 232 38.29 -3.10 -12.34
C ASN A 232 39.80 -3.38 -12.29
N TYR A 233 40.40 -3.83 -13.39
CA TYR A 233 41.85 -4.02 -13.48
C TYR A 233 42.60 -2.68 -13.32
N ILE A 234 42.21 -1.65 -14.08
CA ILE A 234 42.78 -0.30 -14.00
C ILE A 234 42.63 0.25 -12.57
N ALA A 235 41.44 0.11 -11.98
CA ALA A 235 41.23 0.54 -10.60
C ALA A 235 42.20 -0.12 -9.60
N ASN A 236 42.47 -1.41 -9.76
CA ASN A 236 43.45 -2.13 -8.93
C ASN A 236 44.88 -1.59 -9.13
N GLU A 237 45.28 -1.24 -10.35
CA GLU A 237 46.59 -0.62 -10.64
C GLU A 237 46.74 0.74 -9.96
N PHE A 238 45.64 1.48 -9.79
CA PHE A 238 45.59 2.72 -8.99
C PHE A 238 45.43 2.51 -7.47
N GLY A 239 45.50 1.25 -7.00
CA GLY A 239 45.44 0.91 -5.57
C GLY A 239 44.04 0.65 -5.01
N HIS A 240 43.00 0.69 -5.84
CA HIS A 240 41.61 0.43 -5.42
C HIS A 240 41.31 -1.06 -5.48
N LEU A 241 41.75 -1.82 -4.48
CA LEU A 241 41.67 -3.29 -4.44
C LEU A 241 40.24 -3.89 -4.59
N GLY A 242 39.20 -3.10 -4.32
CA GLY A 242 37.81 -3.49 -4.53
C GLY A 242 37.37 -3.42 -5.99
N GLY A 243 38.22 -2.91 -6.89
CA GLY A 243 37.86 -2.54 -8.25
C GLY A 243 37.20 -1.16 -8.33
N CYS A 244 36.53 -0.90 -9.44
CA CYS A 244 35.89 0.37 -9.74
C CYS A 244 34.62 0.56 -8.85
N ASN A 245 34.48 1.73 -8.21
CA ASN A 245 33.36 1.99 -7.29
C ASN A 245 32.01 2.04 -8.03
N SER A 246 31.99 2.67 -9.21
CA SER A 246 30.79 2.87 -10.01
C SER A 246 31.15 3.00 -11.49
N ILE A 247 30.27 2.51 -12.36
CA ILE A 247 30.41 2.63 -13.82
C ILE A 247 29.15 3.29 -14.36
N PHE A 248 29.31 4.52 -14.83
CA PHE A 248 28.25 5.36 -15.36
C PHE A 248 28.13 5.21 -16.87
N LEU A 249 26.97 5.55 -17.41
CA LEU A 249 26.73 5.65 -18.85
C LEU A 249 25.48 6.49 -19.12
N GLU A 250 25.40 7.04 -20.31
CA GLU A 250 24.31 7.94 -20.71
C GLU A 250 23.35 7.26 -21.69
N THR A 251 22.09 7.70 -21.70
CA THR A 251 21.11 7.30 -22.73
C THR A 251 20.08 8.39 -22.97
N ASN A 252 19.54 8.46 -24.18
CA ASN A 252 18.39 9.30 -24.47
C ASN A 252 17.18 8.94 -23.61
N SER A 253 16.47 9.96 -23.14
CA SER A 253 15.21 9.82 -22.42
C SER A 253 14.08 9.49 -23.40
N ALA A 254 13.34 8.42 -23.11
CA ALA A 254 12.14 8.06 -23.88
C ALA A 254 10.99 9.07 -23.74
N GLU A 255 11.07 9.98 -22.75
CA GLU A 255 10.11 11.06 -22.58
C GLU A 255 10.45 12.28 -23.46
N LYS A 256 11.75 12.55 -23.65
CA LYS A 256 12.24 13.75 -24.34
C LYS A 256 12.54 13.50 -25.82
N VAL A 257 13.02 12.29 -26.15
CA VAL A 257 13.41 11.91 -27.51
C VAL A 257 12.40 10.94 -28.11
N LYS A 258 11.84 11.31 -29.26
CA LYS A 258 10.91 10.46 -30.00
C LYS A 258 11.65 9.35 -30.74
N PRO A 259 11.04 8.15 -30.93
CA PRO A 259 11.68 7.04 -31.63
C PRO A 259 12.21 7.36 -33.03
N GLU A 260 11.57 8.28 -33.75
CA GLU A 260 12.00 8.74 -35.08
C GLU A 260 13.25 9.61 -35.09
N ASN A 261 13.61 10.20 -33.95
CA ASN A 261 14.78 11.07 -33.80
C ASN A 261 15.99 10.31 -33.26
N ASP A 262 15.89 8.98 -33.11
CA ASP A 262 16.96 8.15 -32.56
C ASP A 262 17.16 6.90 -33.45
N VAL A 263 18.38 6.36 -33.49
CA VAL A 263 18.73 5.12 -34.23
C VAL A 263 18.05 3.89 -33.62
N MET A 264 17.67 3.98 -32.35
CA MET A 264 16.85 2.99 -31.66
C MET A 264 15.90 3.70 -30.72
N ASP A 265 14.62 3.33 -30.80
CA ASP A 265 13.57 3.67 -29.81
C ASP A 265 14.14 3.63 -28.38
N PRO A 266 14.24 4.78 -27.69
CA PRO A 266 14.86 4.87 -26.37
C PRO A 266 14.24 3.91 -25.35
N SER A 267 12.93 3.64 -25.41
CA SER A 267 12.26 2.70 -24.50
C SER A 267 12.77 1.26 -24.67
N LYS A 268 13.08 0.86 -25.91
CA LYS A 268 13.69 -0.44 -26.21
C LYS A 268 15.12 -0.48 -25.71
N ARG A 269 15.88 0.61 -25.88
CA ARG A 269 17.26 0.73 -25.35
C ARG A 269 17.27 0.60 -23.83
N HIS A 270 16.38 1.29 -23.13
CA HIS A 270 16.20 1.18 -21.68
C HIS A 270 15.95 -0.26 -21.24
N SER A 271 15.06 -0.98 -21.96
CA SER A 271 14.77 -2.39 -21.71
C SER A 271 15.99 -3.30 -21.92
N ILE A 272 16.86 -2.99 -22.88
CA ILE A 272 18.10 -3.74 -23.12
C ILE A 272 19.10 -3.47 -22.00
N PHE A 273 19.35 -2.20 -21.67
CA PHE A 273 20.26 -1.80 -20.60
C PHE A 273 19.82 -2.36 -19.24
N HIS A 274 18.53 -2.31 -18.93
CA HIS A 274 17.99 -2.89 -17.70
C HIS A 274 18.31 -4.38 -17.55
N LYS A 275 18.14 -5.16 -18.64
CA LYS A 275 18.50 -6.59 -18.69
C LYS A 275 20.00 -6.84 -18.54
N MET A 276 20.83 -5.88 -18.93
CA MET A 276 22.28 -5.93 -18.74
C MET A 276 22.71 -5.53 -17.32
N GLY A 277 21.75 -5.27 -16.42
CA GLY A 277 22.05 -4.87 -15.04
C GLY A 277 22.32 -3.38 -14.89
N ILE A 278 21.85 -2.54 -15.82
CA ILE A 278 21.98 -1.09 -15.71
C ILE A 278 20.71 -0.49 -15.10
N ARG A 279 20.82 0.55 -14.28
CA ARG A 279 19.69 1.23 -13.64
C ARG A 279 19.80 2.75 -13.79
N LEU A 280 18.67 3.45 -13.77
CA LEU A 280 18.62 4.91 -13.85
C LEU A 280 18.97 5.54 -12.49
N LEU A 281 19.79 6.59 -12.49
CA LEU A 281 19.98 7.41 -11.30
C LEU A 281 18.82 8.41 -11.14
N ASP A 282 18.21 8.45 -9.97
CA ASP A 282 17.01 9.27 -9.70
C ASP A 282 17.32 10.76 -9.49
N PHE A 283 17.77 11.46 -10.54
CA PHE A 283 17.93 12.93 -10.57
C PHE A 283 17.87 13.46 -12.01
N ASP A 284 17.54 14.75 -12.16
CA ASP A 284 17.57 15.43 -13.46
C ASP A 284 19.01 15.68 -13.90
N TYR A 285 19.55 14.73 -14.67
CA TYR A 285 20.88 14.81 -15.27
C TYR A 285 20.91 15.78 -16.46
N ILE A 286 21.99 16.55 -16.57
CA ILE A 286 22.30 17.44 -17.68
C ILE A 286 23.76 17.23 -18.05
N GLN A 287 24.02 16.89 -19.31
CA GLN A 287 25.37 16.74 -19.82
C GLN A 287 25.97 18.13 -20.09
N PRO A 288 27.23 18.39 -19.68
CA PRO A 288 27.94 19.60 -20.08
C PRO A 288 28.13 19.62 -21.61
N PRO A 289 28.42 20.79 -22.21
CA PRO A 289 28.81 20.85 -23.62
C PRO A 289 30.10 20.04 -23.84
N LEU A 290 30.21 19.36 -24.98
CA LEU A 290 31.37 18.53 -25.34
C LEU A 290 32.40 19.27 -26.20
N SER A 291 32.02 20.42 -26.76
CA SER A 291 32.81 21.24 -27.67
C SER A 291 32.37 22.71 -27.58
N ASN A 292 33.12 23.62 -28.22
CA ASN A 292 32.78 25.05 -28.25
C ASN A 292 31.46 25.36 -28.98
N ASP A 293 31.08 24.50 -29.92
CA ASP A 293 29.91 24.70 -30.79
C ASP A 293 28.69 23.90 -30.32
N SER A 294 28.86 22.99 -29.34
CA SER A 294 27.77 22.18 -28.79
C SER A 294 27.11 22.86 -27.60
N ASN A 295 25.79 22.67 -27.50
CA ASN A 295 25.01 23.08 -26.33
C ASN A 295 25.01 21.97 -25.27
N LYS A 296 24.65 22.32 -24.03
CA LYS A 296 24.32 21.34 -22.99
C LYS A 296 23.21 20.41 -23.45
N CYS A 297 23.37 19.10 -23.27
CA CYS A 297 22.34 18.13 -23.60
C CYS A 297 21.44 17.85 -22.39
N LYS A 298 20.16 18.24 -22.51
CA LYS A 298 19.13 18.05 -21.47
C LYS A 298 18.29 16.80 -21.71
N ASP A 299 18.52 16.07 -22.79
CA ASP A 299 17.69 14.93 -23.22
C ASP A 299 18.19 13.58 -22.72
N LEU A 300 19.37 13.56 -22.10
CA LEU A 300 20.01 12.37 -21.59
C LEU A 300 19.56 12.01 -20.15
N LEU A 301 19.74 10.73 -19.84
CA LEU A 301 19.62 10.13 -18.52
C LEU A 301 20.99 9.56 -18.13
N LEU A 302 21.41 9.78 -16.88
CA LEU A 302 22.60 9.13 -16.34
C LEU A 302 22.21 7.80 -15.68
N LEU A 303 22.87 6.73 -16.11
CA LEU A 303 22.65 5.38 -15.65
C LEU A 303 23.87 4.84 -14.90
N CYS A 304 23.68 3.77 -14.14
CA CYS A 304 24.74 3.08 -13.42
C CYS A 304 24.65 1.57 -13.66
N LEU A 305 25.79 0.94 -13.99
CA LEU A 305 25.91 -0.52 -14.05
C LEU A 305 25.94 -1.11 -12.64
N LEU A 306 25.11 -2.11 -12.38
CA LEU A 306 25.12 -2.85 -11.12
C LEU A 306 26.33 -3.77 -11.06
N THR A 307 27.27 -3.43 -10.19
CA THR A 307 28.45 -4.25 -9.85
C THR A 307 28.36 -4.70 -8.39
N PRO A 308 29.20 -5.66 -7.94
CA PRO A 308 29.28 -6.03 -6.53
C PRO A 308 29.61 -4.88 -5.57
N ASN A 309 30.19 -3.78 -6.09
CA ASN A 309 30.56 -2.60 -5.31
C ASN A 309 29.39 -1.63 -5.10
N ILE A 310 28.29 -1.77 -5.86
CA ILE A 310 27.11 -0.92 -5.68
C ILE A 310 26.35 -1.38 -4.43
N PRO A 311 26.15 -0.49 -3.44
CA PRO A 311 25.44 -0.86 -2.23
C PRO A 311 23.97 -1.14 -2.53
N LYS A 312 23.40 -2.04 -1.75
CA LYS A 312 22.00 -2.44 -1.85
C LYS A 312 21.35 -2.59 -0.49
N GLN A 313 20.07 -2.24 -0.42
CA GLN A 313 19.21 -2.40 0.74
C GLN A 313 18.12 -3.42 0.41
N LYS A 314 17.80 -4.30 1.35
CA LYS A 314 16.69 -5.24 1.19
C LYS A 314 15.40 -4.58 1.67
N ILE A 315 14.39 -4.56 0.82
CA ILE A 315 13.14 -3.84 1.05
C ILE A 315 11.97 -4.78 0.89
N ILE A 316 11.00 -4.71 1.81
CA ILE A 316 9.76 -5.48 1.73
C ILE A 316 8.78 -4.68 0.89
N ILE A 317 8.39 -5.20 -0.27
CA ILE A 317 7.35 -4.59 -1.08
C ILE A 317 6.03 -5.28 -0.71
N GLY A 318 5.01 -4.49 -0.35
CA GLY A 318 3.64 -4.99 -0.26
C GLY A 318 3.16 -5.54 -1.61
N ASN A 319 1.96 -6.10 -1.68
CA ASN A 319 1.43 -6.72 -2.92
C ASN A 319 1.08 -5.71 -4.04
N MET A 320 1.83 -4.62 -4.21
CA MET A 320 1.55 -3.58 -5.21
C MET A 320 1.74 -4.04 -6.66
N ASP A 321 2.59 -5.04 -6.89
CA ASP A 321 2.86 -5.58 -8.21
C ASP A 321 2.25 -6.98 -8.36
N ASN A 322 0.92 -7.04 -8.40
CA ASN A 322 0.14 -8.27 -8.64
C ASN A 322 0.45 -8.99 -9.97
N ASN A 323 1.28 -8.41 -10.85
CA ASN A 323 1.60 -8.99 -12.15
C ASN A 323 2.73 -10.02 -12.13
N ASN A 324 3.49 -10.15 -11.03
CA ASN A 324 4.57 -11.12 -10.91
C ASN A 324 4.17 -12.30 -10.00
N ASN A 325 3.72 -13.40 -10.61
CA ASN A 325 3.31 -14.68 -9.99
C ASN A 325 4.42 -15.44 -9.22
N ASN A 326 5.52 -14.80 -8.82
CA ASN A 326 6.60 -15.46 -8.10
C ASN A 326 6.37 -15.33 -6.59
N ASN A 327 5.90 -16.42 -5.97
CA ASN A 327 5.63 -16.61 -4.54
C ASN A 327 6.87 -16.52 -3.61
N ASN A 328 7.94 -15.82 -4.01
CA ASN A 328 9.09 -15.61 -3.12
C ASN A 328 8.77 -14.48 -2.15
N ASN A 329 8.81 -14.79 -0.84
CA ASN A 329 8.66 -13.83 0.27
C ASN A 329 9.31 -12.48 -0.08
N GLY A 330 8.47 -11.46 -0.30
CA GLY A 330 8.72 -10.24 -1.11
C GLY A 330 9.78 -9.25 -0.61
N LEU A 331 11.02 -9.71 -0.46
CA LEU A 331 12.20 -8.86 -0.29
C LEU A 331 12.82 -8.58 -1.67
N ILE A 332 12.91 -7.31 -2.05
CA ILE A 332 13.59 -6.85 -3.27
C ILE A 332 14.87 -6.11 -2.87
N ASP A 333 15.95 -6.39 -3.59
CA ASP A 333 17.20 -5.64 -3.48
C ASP A 333 17.03 -4.30 -4.21
N ARG A 334 17.08 -3.19 -3.46
CA ARG A 334 17.12 -1.83 -4.02
C ARG A 334 18.54 -1.29 -3.95
N TYR A 335 19.07 -0.93 -5.11
CA TYR A 335 20.41 -0.38 -5.22
C TYR A 335 20.38 1.14 -5.07
N TYR A 336 21.46 1.72 -4.55
CA TYR A 336 21.62 3.16 -4.44
C TYR A 336 23.10 3.54 -4.62
N LEU A 337 23.37 4.83 -4.85
CA LEU A 337 24.70 5.41 -4.77
C LEU A 337 24.78 6.44 -3.65
N PRO A 338 25.90 6.53 -2.92
CA PRO A 338 26.13 7.67 -2.03
C PRO A 338 26.15 8.97 -2.82
N SER A 339 25.39 9.98 -2.40
CA SER A 339 25.31 11.27 -3.12
C SER A 339 26.67 11.94 -3.26
N LEU A 340 27.55 11.82 -2.27
CA LEU A 340 28.91 12.37 -2.30
C LEU A 340 29.76 11.77 -3.44
N LEU A 341 29.60 10.47 -3.72
CA LEU A 341 30.31 9.81 -4.82
C LEU A 341 29.82 10.36 -6.17
N LEU A 342 28.50 10.48 -6.33
CA LEU A 342 27.91 11.02 -7.56
C LEU A 342 28.23 12.51 -7.74
N GLU A 343 28.19 13.32 -6.67
CA GLU A 343 28.62 14.72 -6.69
C GLU A 343 30.07 14.84 -7.15
N SER A 344 30.96 13.99 -6.62
CA SER A 344 32.38 13.97 -7.01
C SER A 344 32.54 13.58 -8.48
N PHE A 345 31.77 12.61 -8.97
CA PHE A 345 31.74 12.24 -10.39
C PHE A 345 31.28 13.41 -11.27
N ILE A 346 30.12 14.01 -10.98
CA ILE A 346 29.59 15.12 -11.77
C ILE A 346 30.57 16.30 -11.79
N LYS A 347 31.22 16.59 -10.66
CA LYS A 347 32.24 17.64 -10.57
C LYS A 347 33.44 17.36 -11.48
N VAL A 348 33.99 16.15 -11.44
CA VAL A 348 35.14 15.73 -12.26
C VAL A 348 34.77 15.68 -13.74
N PHE A 349 33.61 15.11 -14.07
CA PHE A 349 33.11 15.01 -15.44
C PHE A 349 32.90 16.39 -16.08
N TRP A 350 32.21 17.30 -15.39
CA TRP A 350 32.02 18.67 -15.87
C TRP A 350 33.35 19.40 -16.05
N ARG A 351 34.27 19.28 -15.08
CA ARG A 351 35.61 19.87 -15.19
C ARG A 351 36.34 19.38 -16.44
N SER A 352 36.30 18.07 -16.72
CA SER A 352 36.93 17.44 -17.89
C SER A 352 36.33 17.91 -19.22
N CYS A 353 35.02 18.13 -19.30
CA CYS A 353 34.40 18.68 -20.50
C CYS A 353 34.79 20.15 -20.69
N TYR A 354 34.71 20.97 -19.64
CA TYR A 354 35.01 22.40 -19.75
C TYR A 354 36.51 22.73 -19.89
N SER A 355 37.42 21.84 -19.48
CA SER A 355 38.85 22.04 -19.73
C SER A 355 39.21 22.03 -21.23
N ARG A 356 38.37 21.38 -22.05
CA ARG A 356 38.50 21.32 -23.51
C ARG A 356 37.85 22.52 -24.24
N ILE A 357 37.03 23.30 -23.54
CA ILE A 357 36.25 24.40 -24.11
C ILE A 357 36.97 25.74 -23.92
N LYS A 358 36.94 26.59 -24.96
CA LYS A 358 37.56 27.92 -25.00
C LYS A 358 36.51 28.99 -25.33
N PRO A 359 36.50 30.14 -24.62
CA PRO A 359 37.35 30.51 -23.48
C PRO A 359 37.01 29.70 -22.22
N LYS A 360 37.93 29.62 -21.25
CA LYS A 360 37.68 28.93 -19.96
C LYS A 360 36.46 29.59 -19.26
N ILE A 361 35.36 28.87 -19.15
CA ILE A 361 34.13 29.30 -18.45
C ILE A 361 34.19 28.82 -16.99
N GLN A 362 33.70 29.63 -16.05
CA GLN A 362 33.49 29.21 -14.65
C GLN A 362 32.24 28.31 -14.58
N TRP A 363 32.41 27.05 -14.96
CA TRP A 363 31.35 26.04 -15.01
C TRP A 363 30.74 25.76 -13.64
N GLU A 364 31.45 26.01 -12.54
CA GLU A 364 30.89 25.90 -11.19
C GLU A 364 29.77 26.91 -10.95
N GLN A 365 29.68 28.00 -11.71
CA GLN A 365 28.57 28.96 -11.64
C GLN A 365 27.45 28.66 -12.63
N ASP A 366 27.58 27.60 -13.44
CA ASP A 366 26.55 27.20 -14.38
C ASP A 366 25.29 26.76 -13.62
N VAL A 367 24.15 27.25 -14.10
CA VAL A 367 22.84 27.03 -13.48
C VAL A 367 22.47 25.55 -13.46
N ASP A 368 22.74 24.84 -14.55
CA ASP A 368 22.38 23.43 -14.68
C ASP A 368 23.30 22.56 -13.81
N TYR A 369 24.57 22.93 -13.69
CA TYR A 369 25.50 22.31 -12.74
C TYR A 369 25.03 22.51 -11.28
N GLN A 370 24.75 23.76 -10.89
CA GLN A 370 24.28 24.06 -9.53
C GLN A 370 22.95 23.38 -9.22
N ARG A 371 22.05 23.29 -10.21
CA ARG A 371 20.78 22.54 -10.10
C ARG A 371 21.02 21.05 -9.85
N MET A 372 21.96 20.42 -10.56
CA MET A 372 22.30 19.01 -10.31
C MET A 372 22.87 18.83 -8.90
N LEU A 373 23.81 19.69 -8.49
CA LEU A 373 24.38 19.62 -7.15
C LEU A 373 23.34 19.85 -6.04
N ASP A 374 22.40 20.78 -6.24
CA ASP A 374 21.29 21.01 -5.31
C ASP A 374 20.46 19.72 -5.11
N GLN A 375 20.13 19.02 -6.20
CA GLN A 375 19.41 17.74 -6.13
C GLN A 375 20.18 16.64 -5.38
N LEU A 376 21.51 16.60 -5.56
CA LEU A 376 22.37 15.62 -4.90
C LEU A 376 22.54 15.93 -3.41
N LYS A 377 22.69 17.21 -3.03
CA LYS A 377 22.87 17.65 -1.65
C LYS A 377 21.62 17.50 -0.78
N ARG A 378 20.44 17.36 -1.39
CA ARG A 378 19.17 17.17 -0.68
C ARG A 378 18.97 15.75 -0.13
N ARG A 379 19.82 14.79 -0.50
CA ARG A 379 19.70 13.37 -0.17
C ARG A 379 21.08 12.79 0.13
N ASP A 380 21.18 11.84 1.04
CA ASP A 380 22.45 11.13 1.26
C ASP A 380 22.67 9.97 0.29
N GLN A 381 21.56 9.44 -0.25
CA GLN A 381 21.55 8.28 -1.14
C GLN A 381 20.68 8.56 -2.38
N ILE A 382 21.22 8.25 -3.55
CA ILE A 382 20.55 8.38 -4.85
C ILE A 382 20.05 6.99 -5.27
N PRO A 383 18.73 6.75 -5.31
CA PRO A 383 18.21 5.46 -5.73
C PRO A 383 18.54 5.11 -7.18
N LEU A 384 18.80 3.82 -7.42
CA LEU A 384 18.93 3.25 -8.76
C LEU A 384 17.59 2.65 -9.16
N LEU A 385 16.89 3.32 -10.07
CA LEU A 385 15.51 3.02 -10.45
C LEU A 385 15.41 1.87 -11.44
N ASP A 386 14.41 1.03 -11.20
CA ASP A 386 13.93 0.03 -12.15
C ASP A 386 13.05 0.68 -13.24
N LEU A 387 12.71 -0.07 -14.28
CA LEU A 387 11.83 0.40 -15.35
C LEU A 387 10.40 0.64 -14.83
N PRO A 388 9.63 1.54 -15.48
CA PRO A 388 10.05 2.41 -16.57
C PRO A 388 10.80 3.66 -16.07
N TRP A 389 11.69 4.19 -16.92
CA TRP A 389 12.58 5.33 -16.63
C TRP A 389 12.00 6.70 -17.02
N ASN A 390 10.70 6.78 -17.25
CA ASN A 390 9.96 8.01 -17.54
C ASN A 390 9.48 8.68 -16.23
N ARG A 391 10.43 9.28 -15.49
CA ARG A 391 10.14 10.00 -14.25
C ARG A 391 10.61 11.46 -14.31
N PRO A 392 9.74 12.40 -14.67
CA PRO A 392 10.05 13.83 -14.68
C PRO A 392 9.93 14.48 -13.29
N TRP A 393 10.27 13.73 -12.23
CA TRP A 393 10.36 14.23 -10.87
C TRP A 393 11.34 13.42 -10.03
N THR A 394 11.93 14.09 -9.06
CA THR A 394 12.78 13.50 -8.03
C THR A 394 12.03 13.48 -6.69
N LEU A 395 12.17 12.40 -5.94
CA LEU A 395 11.59 12.30 -4.60
C LEU A 395 12.58 12.74 -3.53
N VAL A 396 12.16 13.64 -2.64
CA VAL A 396 12.99 14.19 -1.55
C VAL A 396 12.25 14.10 -0.23
N ASP A 397 12.87 13.46 0.76
CA ASP A 397 12.38 13.47 2.14
C ASP A 397 12.90 14.72 2.86
N LEU A 398 11.97 15.61 3.22
CA LEU A 398 12.32 16.89 3.82
C LEU A 398 12.77 16.77 5.29
N ARG A 399 12.65 15.57 5.91
CA ARG A 399 13.13 15.32 7.27
C ARG A 399 14.65 15.23 7.37
N GLU A 400 15.33 14.57 6.43
CA GLU A 400 16.77 14.28 6.48
C GLU A 400 17.63 15.56 6.54
N SER A 401 17.17 16.63 5.88
CA SER A 401 17.85 17.93 5.83
C SER A 401 16.93 19.10 6.20
N PHE A 402 16.28 19.00 7.37
CA PHE A 402 15.25 19.95 7.82
C PHE A 402 15.60 21.43 7.65
N ASN A 403 16.79 21.85 8.09
CA ASN A 403 17.20 23.26 8.02
C ASN A 403 17.25 23.78 6.58
N SER A 404 17.79 22.99 5.65
CA SER A 404 17.88 23.33 4.23
C SER A 404 16.51 23.27 3.52
N ASN A 405 15.56 22.52 4.09
CA ASN A 405 14.26 22.22 3.48
C ASN A 405 13.07 22.98 4.11
N ARG A 406 13.30 23.85 5.10
CA ARG A 406 12.23 24.59 5.80
C ARG A 406 11.37 25.44 4.85
N SER A 407 11.96 26.06 3.83
CA SER A 407 11.23 26.82 2.81
C SER A 407 10.32 25.91 1.98
N LEU A 408 10.80 24.73 1.58
CA LEU A 408 10.02 23.74 0.83
C LEU A 408 8.84 23.18 1.64
N ILE A 409 9.02 22.92 2.94
CA ILE A 409 7.93 22.49 3.83
C ILE A 409 6.85 23.58 3.89
N THR A 410 7.26 24.82 4.08
CA THR A 410 6.35 25.98 4.14
C THR A 410 5.61 26.17 2.81
N LYS A 411 6.33 26.02 1.69
CA LYS A 411 5.79 26.09 0.33
C LYS A 411 4.77 24.97 0.09
N PHE A 412 5.12 23.73 0.41
CA PHE A 412 4.20 22.59 0.33
C PHE A 412 2.93 22.85 1.13
N TYR A 413 3.06 23.23 2.40
CA TYR A 413 1.92 23.45 3.27
C TYR A 413 1.00 24.56 2.73
N ASN A 414 1.54 25.75 2.47
CA ASN A 414 0.74 26.92 2.11
C ASN A 414 0.24 26.91 0.66
N GLN A 415 1.01 26.36 -0.29
CA GLN A 415 0.70 26.46 -1.72
C GLN A 415 0.13 25.16 -2.29
N ILE A 416 0.37 24.01 -1.64
CA ILE A 416 -0.04 22.69 -2.14
C ILE A 416 -1.10 22.08 -1.23
N LEU A 417 -0.81 21.87 0.05
CA LEU A 417 -1.73 21.20 0.96
C LEU A 417 -2.98 22.03 1.22
N VAL A 418 -2.83 23.24 1.78
CA VAL A 418 -3.96 24.08 2.20
C VAL A 418 -4.94 24.34 1.05
N PRO A 419 -4.53 24.71 -0.18
CA PRO A 419 -5.49 24.99 -1.25
C PRO A 419 -6.22 23.76 -1.80
N ASN A 420 -5.62 22.57 -1.73
CA ASN A 420 -6.16 21.36 -2.34
C ASN A 420 -6.85 20.41 -1.34
N PHE A 421 -6.66 20.65 -0.03
CA PHE A 421 -7.26 19.83 1.02
C PHE A 421 -8.61 20.41 1.48
N LYS A 422 -9.70 19.76 1.05
CA LYS A 422 -11.07 20.23 1.29
C LYS A 422 -11.49 20.22 2.77
N GLY A 423 -10.83 19.40 3.59
CA GLY A 423 -11.11 19.25 5.03
C GLY A 423 -10.29 20.20 5.91
N HIS A 424 -10.32 21.53 5.71
CA HIS A 424 -9.43 22.45 6.45
C HIS A 424 -9.46 22.30 8.00
N HIS A 425 -10.57 21.83 8.57
CA HIS A 425 -10.68 21.54 10.00
C HIS A 425 -9.86 20.31 10.43
N GLU A 426 -9.58 19.37 9.53
CA GLU A 426 -8.76 18.15 9.73
C GLU A 426 -7.26 18.42 9.45
N LEU A 427 -6.87 19.64 9.07
CA LEU A 427 -5.47 20.00 8.89
C LEU A 427 -4.78 20.32 10.22
N GLU A 428 -3.63 19.69 10.46
CA GLU A 428 -2.69 20.12 11.48
C GLU A 428 -2.02 21.43 11.10
N SER A 429 -1.67 22.23 12.10
CA SER A 429 -0.99 23.50 11.84
C SER A 429 0.44 23.27 11.35
N LEU A 430 0.97 24.21 10.56
CA LEU A 430 2.38 24.19 10.14
C LEU A 430 3.34 24.22 11.35
N ASP A 431 2.95 24.89 12.44
CA ASP A 431 3.72 24.89 13.69
C ASP A 431 3.77 23.49 14.32
N SER A 432 2.67 22.73 14.26
CA SER A 432 2.62 21.33 14.71
C SER A 432 3.61 20.47 13.93
N TRP A 433 3.67 20.63 12.60
CA TRP A 433 4.66 19.92 11.77
C TRP A 433 6.10 20.28 12.16
N PHE A 434 6.39 21.56 12.38
CA PHE A 434 7.73 21.98 12.82
C PHE A 434 8.10 21.47 14.22
N LYS A 435 7.13 21.20 15.09
CA LYS A 435 7.37 20.55 16.39
C LYS A 435 7.69 19.05 16.25
N MET A 436 7.20 18.40 15.19
CA MET A 436 7.41 16.97 14.93
C MET A 436 8.71 16.67 14.18
N LEU A 437 9.23 17.64 13.43
CA LEU A 437 10.51 17.51 12.72
C LEU A 437 11.69 17.62 13.69
N PRO A 438 12.83 16.97 13.39
CA PRO A 438 14.02 17.01 14.26
C PRO A 438 14.46 18.45 14.52
N GLN A 439 14.43 18.89 15.78
CA GLN A 439 15.00 20.17 16.20
C GLN A 439 16.35 19.91 16.88
N TYR A 440 17.35 20.73 16.56
CA TYR A 440 18.75 20.60 17.05
C TYR A 440 18.89 20.45 18.58
N GLU A 441 17.88 20.87 19.35
CA GLU A 441 17.94 20.93 20.82
C GLU A 441 16.98 19.98 21.55
N ARG A 442 16.14 19.19 20.85
CA ARG A 442 15.12 18.35 21.51
C ARG A 442 15.20 16.89 21.06
N ASN A 443 15.80 16.05 21.91
CA ASN A 443 15.88 14.59 21.76
C ASN A 443 14.54 13.83 21.92
N HIS A 444 13.37 14.47 21.78
CA HIS A 444 12.13 13.94 22.36
C HIS A 444 10.86 14.08 21.51
N SER A 445 10.92 13.96 20.18
CA SER A 445 9.74 13.43 19.48
C SER A 445 9.79 11.91 19.57
N ASN A 446 8.77 11.30 20.18
CA ASN A 446 8.66 9.83 20.20
C ASN A 446 8.34 9.28 18.81
N ASP A 447 7.83 10.13 17.91
CA ASP A 447 7.42 9.76 16.57
C ASP A 447 8.38 10.28 15.51
N PHE A 448 8.43 9.56 14.39
CA PHE A 448 9.24 9.87 13.22
C PHE A 448 8.32 10.44 12.14
N PHE A 449 8.18 11.77 12.11
CA PHE A 449 7.40 12.46 11.06
C PHE A 449 8.25 12.77 9.84
N HIS A 450 7.71 12.48 8.67
CA HIS A 450 8.33 12.69 7.37
C HIS A 450 7.38 13.43 6.44
N LEU A 451 7.97 14.25 5.58
CA LEU A 451 7.29 14.87 4.45
C LEU A 451 8.10 14.57 3.20
N LEU A 452 7.58 13.66 2.38
CA LEU A 452 8.19 13.26 1.13
C LEU A 452 7.52 13.99 -0.03
N VAL A 453 8.28 14.75 -0.82
CA VAL A 453 7.77 15.55 -1.93
C VAL A 453 8.34 15.10 -3.26
N ALA A 454 7.53 15.22 -4.31
CA ALA A 454 7.95 15.05 -5.70
C ALA A 454 8.28 16.42 -6.30
N LEU A 455 9.55 16.63 -6.68
CA LEU A 455 10.06 17.89 -7.22
C LEU A 455 10.32 17.76 -8.71
N ARG A 456 9.90 18.76 -9.48
CA ARG A 456 10.26 18.94 -10.89
C ARG A 456 10.97 20.27 -11.06
N TYR A 457 12.03 20.26 -11.86
CA TYR A 457 12.76 21.47 -12.22
C TYR A 457 12.46 21.83 -13.70
N LEU A 458 12.22 23.10 -13.99
CA LEU A 458 11.88 23.57 -15.34
C LEU A 458 13.11 23.59 -16.26
N ASN A 459 12.89 23.42 -17.57
CA ASN A 459 13.99 23.34 -18.55
C ASN A 459 14.42 24.71 -19.11
N ASP A 460 13.58 25.73 -19.00
CA ASP A 460 13.55 26.83 -19.98
C ASP A 460 14.14 28.19 -19.54
N ASP A 461 14.75 28.33 -18.36
CA ASP A 461 15.01 29.68 -17.85
C ASP A 461 16.50 30.07 -17.76
N GLU A 462 16.84 31.16 -18.49
CA GLU A 462 18.14 31.87 -18.48
C GLU A 462 18.48 32.54 -17.13
N HIS A 463 17.60 32.45 -16.13
CA HIS A 463 17.73 33.14 -14.85
C HIS A 463 17.89 32.15 -13.70
N GLY A 464 19.15 31.93 -13.31
CA GLY A 464 19.66 30.79 -12.54
C GLY A 464 19.22 30.55 -11.09
N ASN A 465 18.02 30.96 -10.68
CA ASN A 465 17.59 30.90 -9.27
C ASN A 465 16.16 30.40 -9.04
N GLN A 466 15.55 29.65 -9.96
CA GLN A 466 14.21 29.13 -9.70
C GLN A 466 14.21 27.93 -8.75
N GLU A 467 13.44 28.06 -7.68
CA GLU A 467 13.11 26.94 -6.79
C GLU A 467 12.35 25.84 -7.54
N PRO A 468 12.53 24.56 -7.17
CA PRO A 468 11.79 23.47 -7.77
C PRO A 468 10.26 23.62 -7.60
N ILE A 469 9.53 23.09 -8.57
CA ILE A 469 8.07 22.96 -8.54
C ILE A 469 7.73 21.70 -7.76
N ILE A 470 6.83 21.83 -6.78
CA ILE A 470 6.30 20.68 -6.06
C ILE A 470 5.13 20.11 -6.85
N CYS A 471 5.28 18.90 -7.38
CA CYS A 471 4.26 18.22 -8.16
C CYS A 471 3.32 17.37 -7.29
N GLY A 472 3.69 17.07 -6.06
CA GLY A 472 2.92 16.25 -5.14
C GLY A 472 3.73 15.96 -3.88
N GLY A 473 3.11 15.31 -2.91
CA GLY A 473 3.77 14.91 -1.69
C GLY A 473 2.92 14.01 -0.81
N ILE A 474 3.59 13.27 0.06
CA ILE A 474 3.00 12.40 1.06
C ILE A 474 3.63 12.71 2.42
N SER A 475 2.79 12.90 3.42
CA SER A 475 3.20 12.99 4.82
C SER A 475 2.90 11.69 5.55
N PHE A 476 3.79 11.29 6.45
CA PHE A 476 3.60 10.09 7.23
C PHE A 476 4.37 10.13 8.55
N GLU A 477 3.89 9.36 9.51
CA GLU A 477 4.45 9.22 10.84
C GLU A 477 4.71 7.74 11.13
N TYR A 478 5.87 7.43 11.70
CA TYR A 478 6.10 6.13 12.33
C TYR A 478 6.10 6.27 13.86
N HIS A 479 5.32 5.41 14.52
CA HIS A 479 5.09 5.36 15.96
C HIS A 479 5.79 4.13 16.57
N PRO A 480 6.98 4.29 17.18
CA PRO A 480 7.78 3.18 17.70
C PRO A 480 7.08 2.42 18.82
N GLN A 481 6.26 3.09 19.64
CA GLN A 481 5.59 2.45 20.77
C GLN A 481 4.58 1.38 20.32
N SER A 482 3.83 1.63 19.25
CA SER A 482 2.91 0.65 18.66
C SER A 482 3.52 -0.17 17.51
N ASN A 483 4.70 0.23 17.01
CA ASN A 483 5.30 -0.25 15.77
C ASN A 483 4.31 -0.15 14.59
N CYS A 484 3.62 0.98 14.48
CA CYS A 484 2.69 1.27 13.39
C CYS A 484 3.05 2.58 12.72
N ALA A 485 2.57 2.80 11.50
CA ALA A 485 2.70 4.07 10.81
C ALA A 485 1.34 4.61 10.39
N LEU A 486 1.25 5.93 10.20
CA LEU A 486 0.08 6.63 9.70
C LEU A 486 0.47 7.52 8.53
N ILE A 487 -0.28 7.43 7.44
CA ILE A 487 -0.25 8.34 6.30
C ILE A 487 -1.47 9.25 6.41
N THR A 488 -1.29 10.56 6.26
CA THR A 488 -2.39 11.54 6.41
C THR A 488 -2.62 12.32 5.12
N TYR A 489 -1.67 13.16 4.73
CA TYR A 489 -1.79 14.02 3.55
C TYR A 489 -1.11 13.37 2.34
N PHE A 490 -1.87 12.96 1.31
CA PHE A 490 -1.35 12.25 0.14
C PHE A 490 -1.80 12.93 -1.16
N LEU A 491 -1.06 13.97 -1.57
CA LEU A 491 -1.39 14.84 -2.69
C LEU A 491 -0.58 14.51 -3.93
N ILE A 492 -1.26 14.47 -5.08
CA ILE A 492 -0.66 14.10 -6.36
C ILE A 492 -1.11 15.05 -7.45
N GLY A 493 -0.14 15.61 -8.15
CA GLY A 493 -0.37 16.40 -9.36
C GLY A 493 -0.85 15.56 -10.52
N GLY A 494 -1.75 16.15 -11.30
CA GLY A 494 -2.14 15.65 -12.60
C GLY A 494 -0.98 15.59 -13.61
N GLY A 495 -1.30 15.10 -14.81
CA GLY A 495 -0.40 15.11 -15.96
C GLY A 495 -0.81 14.05 -16.98
N GLU A 496 -0.22 14.13 -18.16
CA GLU A 496 -0.46 13.16 -19.24
C GLU A 496 0.00 11.74 -18.87
N ASN A 497 -0.47 10.72 -19.61
CA ASN A 497 0.08 9.37 -19.59
C ASN A 497 0.10 8.64 -18.23
N ASN A 498 -0.95 8.76 -17.41
CA ASN A 498 -1.03 8.15 -16.07
C ASN A 498 0.06 8.60 -15.09
N ARG A 499 0.66 9.77 -15.32
CA ARG A 499 1.71 10.37 -14.48
C ARG A 499 1.36 10.37 -13.00
N SER A 500 0.14 10.74 -12.66
CA SER A 500 -0.36 10.79 -11.29
C SER A 500 -0.30 9.42 -10.59
N GLN A 501 -0.71 8.35 -11.27
CA GLN A 501 -0.65 7.00 -10.70
C GLN A 501 0.78 6.54 -10.47
N MET A 502 1.69 6.85 -11.41
CA MET A 502 3.11 6.52 -11.27
C MET A 502 3.75 7.30 -10.12
N MET A 503 3.42 8.59 -9.98
CA MET A 503 3.88 9.44 -8.90
C MET A 503 3.38 8.94 -7.54
N ALA A 504 2.09 8.62 -7.44
CA ALA A 504 1.48 8.08 -6.24
C ALA A 504 2.15 6.77 -5.82
N LYS A 505 2.34 5.83 -6.75
CA LYS A 505 3.08 4.59 -6.50
C LYS A 505 4.51 4.86 -6.02
N ALA A 506 5.22 5.76 -6.68
CA ALA A 506 6.61 6.09 -6.32
C ALA A 506 6.72 6.74 -4.93
N LEU A 507 5.85 7.71 -4.62
CA LEU A 507 5.78 8.37 -3.32
C LEU A 507 5.42 7.37 -2.22
N LEU A 508 4.38 6.56 -2.42
CA LEU A 508 3.99 5.57 -1.44
C LEU A 508 5.08 4.52 -1.25
N GLN A 509 5.64 3.96 -2.32
CA GLN A 509 6.73 2.98 -2.24
C GLN A 509 7.90 3.55 -1.43
N ARG A 510 8.33 4.78 -1.70
CA ARG A 510 9.43 5.41 -0.94
C ARG A 510 9.04 5.72 0.51
N ALA A 511 7.80 6.12 0.78
CA ALA A 511 7.32 6.29 2.15
C ALA A 511 7.37 4.97 2.94
N LEU A 512 6.94 3.86 2.33
CA LEU A 512 7.01 2.54 2.94
C LEU A 512 8.45 2.15 3.30
N GLU A 513 9.42 2.42 2.42
CA GLU A 513 10.84 2.16 2.69
C GLU A 513 11.35 2.90 3.91
N ILE A 514 11.01 4.18 4.01
CA ILE A 514 11.40 5.03 5.13
C ILE A 514 10.73 4.54 6.43
N ILE A 515 9.45 4.17 6.37
CA ILE A 515 8.72 3.59 7.52
C ILE A 515 9.38 2.28 7.99
N GLU A 516 9.72 1.38 7.06
CA GLU A 516 10.37 0.10 7.38
C GLU A 516 11.76 0.34 7.99
N GLN A 517 12.54 1.27 7.44
CA GLN A 517 13.85 1.61 7.98
C GLN A 517 13.74 2.21 9.39
N ASN A 518 12.82 3.15 9.62
CA ASN A 518 12.55 3.69 10.95
C ASN A 518 12.18 2.58 11.96
N ALA A 519 11.39 1.60 11.52
CA ALA A 519 11.02 0.46 12.37
C ALA A 519 12.24 -0.39 12.74
N ILE A 520 13.10 -0.70 11.78
CA ILE A 520 14.35 -1.44 11.98
C ILE A 520 15.29 -0.68 12.92
N ASP A 521 15.45 0.64 12.70
CA ASP A 521 16.30 1.50 13.53
C ASP A 521 15.78 1.58 14.98
N CYS A 522 14.47 1.43 15.19
CA CYS A 522 13.84 1.32 16.51
C CYS A 522 13.91 -0.11 17.11
N GLY A 523 14.62 -1.04 16.48
CA GLY A 523 14.80 -2.42 16.95
C GLY A 523 13.74 -3.41 16.48
N ASN A 524 12.78 -3.00 15.64
CA ASN A 524 11.79 -3.90 15.04
C ASN A 524 12.38 -4.52 13.77
N LEU A 525 13.21 -5.55 13.92
CA LEU A 525 13.91 -6.22 12.80
C LEU A 525 12.97 -6.78 11.72
N ALA A 526 11.75 -7.13 12.11
CA ALA A 526 10.72 -7.59 11.19
C ALA A 526 10.07 -6.44 10.42
N GLY A 527 10.36 -5.18 10.75
CA GLY A 527 9.79 -3.97 10.16
C GLY A 527 8.51 -3.48 10.83
N CYS A 528 7.75 -2.64 10.13
CA CYS A 528 6.52 -2.03 10.65
C CYS A 528 5.34 -3.04 10.68
N ASN A 529 4.59 -3.11 11.79
CA ASN A 529 3.49 -4.08 11.93
C ASN A 529 2.30 -3.75 11.04
N SER A 530 1.94 -2.47 10.94
CA SER A 530 0.75 -2.01 10.21
C SER A 530 0.92 -0.55 9.80
N ILE A 531 0.46 -0.23 8.60
CA ILE A 531 0.59 1.09 8.00
C ILE A 531 -0.83 1.55 7.66
N PHE A 532 -1.27 2.60 8.32
CA PHE A 532 -2.63 3.12 8.23
C PHE A 532 -2.68 4.36 7.32
N ILE A 533 -3.86 4.64 6.77
CA ILE A 533 -4.16 5.90 6.09
C ILE A 533 -5.56 6.38 6.49
N GLU A 534 -5.69 7.67 6.78
CA GLU A 534 -6.99 8.30 7.03
C GLU A 534 -7.67 8.64 5.70
N SER A 535 -8.98 8.42 5.59
CA SER A 535 -9.75 8.72 4.38
C SER A 535 -11.14 9.26 4.73
N ASN A 536 -11.65 10.21 3.96
CA ASN A 536 -12.94 10.84 4.21
C ASN A 536 -14.11 9.93 3.79
N LYS A 537 -15.15 9.85 4.65
CA LYS A 537 -16.37 9.08 4.39
C LYS A 537 -17.22 9.63 3.23
N ASN A 538 -17.25 10.95 3.04
CA ASN A 538 -18.26 11.59 2.19
C ASN A 538 -17.94 11.64 0.69
N TYR A 539 -16.77 11.14 0.24
CA TYR A 539 -16.30 11.32 -1.14
C TYR A 539 -16.63 10.18 -2.13
N PHE A 540 -17.33 9.12 -1.68
CA PHE A 540 -17.68 7.98 -2.54
C PHE A 540 -18.52 8.33 -3.79
N HIS A 541 -19.13 9.53 -3.86
CA HIS A 541 -20.00 9.91 -4.97
C HIS A 541 -19.37 10.80 -6.05
N GLN A 542 -18.13 11.29 -5.89
CA GLN A 542 -17.43 11.98 -6.99
C GLN A 542 -16.78 10.94 -7.92
N LYS A 543 -17.62 10.25 -8.71
CA LYS A 543 -17.17 9.37 -9.80
C LYS A 543 -16.25 10.14 -10.75
N ASN A 544 -15.02 9.65 -10.91
CA ASN A 544 -14.11 9.85 -12.05
C ASN A 544 -14.32 11.15 -12.83
N GLN A 545 -14.27 12.31 -12.17
CA GLN A 545 -13.86 13.50 -12.91
C GLN A 545 -12.42 13.24 -13.30
N TYR A 546 -12.20 13.02 -14.60
CA TYR A 546 -10.89 12.87 -15.18
C TYR A 546 -9.99 13.96 -14.61
N LEU A 547 -8.92 13.54 -13.94
CA LEU A 547 -7.86 14.41 -13.44
C LEU A 547 -7.57 15.48 -14.51
N ASN A 548 -7.99 16.73 -14.26
CA ASN A 548 -7.51 17.84 -15.05
C ASN A 548 -5.99 17.80 -14.99
N GLN A 549 -5.33 17.92 -16.15
CA GLN A 549 -3.90 17.62 -16.31
C GLN A 549 -2.97 18.44 -15.40
N ASN A 550 -3.45 19.53 -14.79
CA ASN A 550 -2.65 20.44 -13.98
C ASN A 550 -3.12 20.58 -12.52
N GLU A 551 -4.20 19.93 -12.10
CA GLU A 551 -4.69 20.04 -10.72
C GLU A 551 -3.98 19.05 -9.80
N ILE A 552 -3.60 19.50 -8.60
CA ILE A 552 -3.12 18.63 -7.53
C ILE A 552 -4.34 18.16 -6.75
N ILE A 553 -4.48 16.83 -6.63
CA ILE A 553 -5.61 16.23 -5.92
C ILE A 553 -5.13 15.51 -4.66
N GLU A 554 -5.97 15.51 -3.64
CA GLU A 554 -5.81 14.67 -2.45
C GLU A 554 -6.32 13.26 -2.77
N ILE A 555 -5.40 12.29 -2.81
CA ILE A 555 -5.66 10.91 -3.21
C ILE A 555 -6.13 10.03 -2.04
N SER A 556 -5.88 10.42 -0.79
CA SER A 556 -6.37 9.65 0.36
C SER A 556 -7.90 9.44 0.34
N TYR A 557 -8.65 10.25 -0.41
CA TYR A 557 -10.10 10.14 -0.56
C TYR A 557 -10.56 9.27 -1.74
N ASN A 558 -9.62 8.76 -2.55
CA ASN A 558 -9.91 7.85 -3.65
C ASN A 558 -9.75 6.40 -3.19
N CYS A 559 -10.81 5.87 -2.56
CA CYS A 559 -10.84 4.52 -2.01
C CYS A 559 -10.54 3.43 -3.07
N GLU A 560 -11.05 3.56 -4.30
CA GLU A 560 -10.77 2.59 -5.39
C GLU A 560 -9.28 2.55 -5.74
N PHE A 561 -8.62 3.72 -5.76
CA PHE A 561 -7.19 3.79 -5.99
C PHE A 561 -6.38 3.25 -4.82
N LEU A 562 -6.76 3.56 -3.57
CA LEU A 562 -6.11 3.01 -2.38
C LEU A 562 -6.25 1.49 -2.31
N GLU A 563 -7.40 0.93 -2.67
CA GLU A 563 -7.58 -0.53 -2.78
C GLU A 563 -6.67 -1.17 -3.81
N LYS A 564 -6.50 -0.54 -4.99
CA LYS A 564 -5.54 -1.00 -6.01
C LYS A 564 -4.10 -0.96 -5.51
N LEU A 565 -3.80 -0.10 -4.53
CA LEU A 565 -2.52 -0.06 -3.82
C LEU A 565 -2.43 -1.03 -2.64
N GLY A 566 -3.52 -1.76 -2.34
CA GLY A 566 -3.58 -2.78 -1.29
C GLY A 566 -4.14 -2.29 0.04
N PHE A 567 -4.72 -1.09 0.14
CA PHE A 567 -5.36 -0.63 1.36
C PHE A 567 -6.76 -1.21 1.53
N MET A 568 -7.11 -1.57 2.76
CA MET A 568 -8.41 -2.13 3.16
C MET A 568 -8.98 -1.34 4.33
N LYS A 569 -10.29 -1.12 4.36
CA LYS A 569 -10.96 -0.39 5.45
C LYS A 569 -11.04 -1.25 6.71
N LEU A 570 -10.81 -0.64 7.88
CA LEU A 570 -11.04 -1.29 9.17
C LEU A 570 -12.51 -1.21 9.57
N ASP A 571 -13.06 -2.32 10.05
CA ASP A 571 -14.46 -2.44 10.49
C ASP A 571 -14.72 -1.82 11.88
N PHE A 572 -14.52 -0.50 12.01
CA PHE A 572 -14.96 0.29 13.16
C PHE A 572 -15.12 1.77 12.80
N ASN A 573 -15.80 2.53 13.66
CA ASN A 573 -15.96 3.97 13.50
C ASN A 573 -14.70 4.69 14.02
N TYR A 574 -13.84 5.14 13.10
CA TYR A 574 -12.65 5.90 13.45
C TYR A 574 -12.98 7.40 13.58
N VAL A 575 -12.43 8.01 14.62
CA VAL A 575 -12.49 9.45 14.86
C VAL A 575 -11.06 9.94 15.01
N GLN A 576 -10.71 11.03 14.34
CA GLN A 576 -9.40 11.65 14.45
C GLN A 576 -9.27 12.36 15.81
N PRO A 577 -8.09 12.33 16.47
CA PRO A 577 -7.82 13.15 17.64
C PRO A 577 -8.03 14.65 17.37
N PRO A 578 -8.39 15.44 18.40
CA PRO A 578 -8.55 16.88 18.24
C PRO A 578 -7.22 17.54 17.86
N LEU A 579 -7.27 18.41 16.85
CA LEU A 579 -6.10 19.12 16.33
C LEU A 579 -5.96 20.54 16.91
N SER A 580 -7.00 21.09 17.54
CA SER A 580 -6.94 22.33 18.33
C SER A 580 -8.08 22.40 19.35
N PHE A 581 -7.99 23.30 20.32
CA PHE A 581 -9.04 23.53 21.32
C PHE A 581 -10.34 24.08 20.72
N ASP A 582 -10.24 24.94 19.70
CA ASP A 582 -11.38 25.67 19.12
C ASP A 582 -12.07 24.93 17.97
N LYS A 583 -11.47 23.85 17.46
CA LYS A 583 -12.04 23.08 16.35
C LYS A 583 -13.13 22.16 16.88
N ASN A 584 -14.31 22.27 16.27
CA ASN A 584 -15.39 21.29 16.43
C ASN A 584 -14.84 19.88 16.19
N LEU A 585 -15.37 18.91 16.94
CA LEU A 585 -14.99 17.49 16.88
C LEU A 585 -14.90 17.02 15.42
N SER A 586 -13.80 16.33 15.09
CA SER A 586 -13.52 15.85 13.73
C SER A 586 -14.67 14.97 13.22
N ASN A 587 -15.00 15.11 11.94
CA ASN A 587 -15.93 14.20 11.29
C ASN A 587 -15.40 12.76 11.41
N SER A 588 -16.31 11.79 11.51
CA SER A 588 -15.88 10.39 11.49
C SER A 588 -15.18 10.09 10.17
N LEU A 589 -13.93 9.60 10.24
CA LEU A 589 -13.12 9.22 9.08
C LEU A 589 -13.15 7.70 8.91
N ASN A 590 -12.67 7.22 7.76
CA ASN A 590 -12.28 5.83 7.58
C ASN A 590 -10.80 5.69 7.93
N LEU A 591 -10.45 4.64 8.67
CA LEU A 591 -9.07 4.21 8.84
C LEU A 591 -8.85 2.99 7.97
N LEU A 592 -7.95 3.09 6.99
CA LEU A 592 -7.57 1.99 6.12
C LEU A 592 -6.19 1.47 6.54
N VAL A 593 -5.91 0.20 6.27
CA VAL A 593 -4.61 -0.43 6.51
C VAL A 593 -4.07 -1.04 5.22
N LEU A 594 -2.77 -0.87 4.96
CA LEU A 594 -2.08 -1.51 3.84
C LEU A 594 -1.92 -3.02 4.10
N LEU A 595 -2.39 -3.84 3.17
CA LEU A 595 -2.16 -5.29 3.18
C LEU A 595 -0.69 -5.60 2.92
N THR A 596 -0.03 -6.08 3.97
CA THR A 596 1.33 -6.63 3.91
C THR A 596 1.29 -8.10 4.29
N SER A 597 2.40 -8.82 4.05
CA SER A 597 2.56 -10.21 4.50
C SER A 597 2.48 -10.39 6.02
N ARG A 598 2.55 -9.29 6.79
CA ARG A 598 2.44 -9.30 8.27
C ARG A 598 1.00 -9.25 8.76
N ILE A 599 0.05 -8.85 7.91
CA ILE A 599 -1.36 -8.82 8.27
C ILE A 599 -1.88 -10.26 8.29
N PRO A 600 -2.37 -10.76 9.44
CA PRO A 600 -2.79 -12.14 9.53
C PRO A 600 -4.01 -12.38 8.64
N GLN A 601 -3.91 -13.43 7.84
CA GLN A 601 -5.05 -14.01 7.14
C GLN A 601 -5.74 -15.01 8.07
N GLN A 602 -7.07 -15.01 8.09
CA GLN A 602 -7.80 -16.09 8.70
C GLN A 602 -7.60 -17.33 7.82
N GLN A 603 -6.69 -18.22 8.22
CA GLN A 603 -6.40 -19.46 7.51
C GLN A 603 -7.69 -20.29 7.39
N GLN A 604 -8.38 -20.20 6.26
CA GLN A 604 -9.32 -21.21 5.84
C GLN A 604 -8.48 -22.38 5.32
N GLN A 605 -8.68 -23.57 5.87
CA GLN A 605 -7.94 -24.75 5.46
C GLN A 605 -8.13 -24.96 3.95
N GLN A 606 -7.05 -24.78 3.19
CA GLN A 606 -7.03 -24.82 1.73
C GLN A 606 -7.45 -26.20 1.22
N GLN A 607 -8.69 -26.34 0.74
CA GLN A 607 -9.08 -27.42 -0.15
C GLN A 607 -9.62 -26.84 -1.48
N GLN A 608 -8.70 -26.71 -2.43
CA GLN A 608 -8.80 -26.86 -3.90
C GLN A 608 -10.13 -26.71 -4.69
N GLN A 609 -11.11 -25.90 -4.28
CA GLN A 609 -12.24 -25.57 -5.16
C GLN A 609 -12.43 -24.06 -5.36
N THR A 610 -12.59 -23.73 -6.64
CA THR A 610 -12.44 -22.44 -7.34
C THR A 610 -13.57 -21.44 -7.08
N ILE A 611 -13.99 -21.28 -5.84
CA ILE A 611 -14.86 -20.17 -5.46
C ILE A 611 -13.92 -19.12 -4.86
N ASP A 612 -13.94 -17.90 -5.41
CA ASP A 612 -13.21 -16.73 -4.92
C ASP A 612 -13.72 -16.33 -3.52
N ILE A 613 -13.54 -17.21 -2.54
CA ILE A 613 -13.79 -16.90 -1.14
C ILE A 613 -12.68 -15.94 -0.75
N GLU A 614 -13.04 -14.66 -0.70
CA GLU A 614 -12.12 -13.58 -0.39
C GLU A 614 -11.41 -13.91 0.93
N ASN A 615 -10.07 -13.97 0.88
CA ASN A 615 -9.26 -14.15 2.08
C ASN A 615 -9.64 -13.07 3.10
N SER A 616 -10.23 -13.49 4.23
CA SER A 616 -10.60 -12.58 5.31
C SER A 616 -9.34 -12.22 6.10
N TYR A 617 -8.84 -11.02 5.85
CA TYR A 617 -7.77 -10.43 6.64
C TYR A 617 -8.37 -9.79 7.90
N TYR A 618 -7.58 -9.76 8.98
CA TYR A 618 -7.97 -9.07 10.19
C TYR A 618 -6.77 -8.42 10.87
N LEU A 619 -7.03 -7.50 11.79
CA LEU A 619 -6.05 -6.99 12.74
C LEU A 619 -6.43 -7.35 14.17
N PRO A 620 -5.48 -7.73 15.04
CA PRO A 620 -5.72 -7.85 16.47
C PRO A 620 -6.18 -6.50 17.04
N ASN A 621 -7.26 -6.50 17.82
CA ASN A 621 -7.76 -5.27 18.44
C ASN A 621 -6.71 -4.60 19.35
N SER A 622 -5.87 -5.39 20.01
CA SER A 622 -4.80 -4.90 20.90
C SER A 622 -3.78 -4.03 20.17
N LEU A 623 -3.47 -4.34 18.91
CA LEU A 623 -2.58 -3.54 18.07
C LEU A 623 -3.21 -2.18 17.76
N ILE A 624 -4.48 -2.20 17.33
CA ILE A 624 -5.22 -0.98 16.97
C ILE A 624 -5.44 -0.10 18.20
N ILE A 625 -5.85 -0.68 19.33
CA ILE A 625 -6.01 0.06 20.60
C ILE A 625 -4.69 0.73 20.97
N LYS A 626 -3.57 0.01 20.95
CA LYS A 626 -2.26 0.58 21.29
C LYS A 626 -1.84 1.70 20.34
N PHE A 627 -2.07 1.53 19.03
CA PHE A 627 -1.82 2.55 18.02
C PHE A 627 -2.66 3.81 18.28
N ILE A 628 -3.98 3.65 18.43
CA ILE A 628 -4.90 4.77 18.66
C ILE A 628 -4.57 5.50 19.97
N GLN A 629 -4.25 4.78 21.04
CA GLN A 629 -3.77 5.38 22.30
C GLN A 629 -2.56 6.27 22.07
N THR A 630 -1.51 5.69 21.47
CA THR A 630 -0.24 6.37 21.22
C THR A 630 -0.44 7.59 20.33
N PHE A 631 -1.15 7.42 19.21
CA PHE A 631 -1.42 8.47 18.24
C PHE A 631 -2.21 9.61 18.88
N TRP A 632 -3.28 9.30 19.61
CA TRP A 632 -4.12 10.32 20.25
C TRP A 632 -3.35 11.13 21.30
N GLU A 633 -2.56 10.45 22.15
CA GLU A 633 -1.70 11.10 23.15
C GLU A 633 -0.68 12.03 22.51
N ASN A 634 0.01 11.55 21.47
CA ASN A 634 1.04 12.33 20.78
C ASN A 634 0.44 13.52 20.03
N THR A 635 -0.71 13.34 19.38
CA THR A 635 -1.42 14.42 18.68
C THR A 635 -1.94 15.48 19.65
N CYS A 636 -2.52 15.10 20.79
CA CYS A 636 -2.92 16.07 21.81
C CYS A 636 -1.70 16.83 22.36
N LYS A 637 -0.61 16.09 22.67
CA LYS A 637 0.62 16.68 23.21
C LYS A 637 1.27 17.68 22.26
N ARG A 638 1.36 17.39 20.96
CA ARG A 638 2.00 18.30 19.98
C ARG A 638 1.20 19.56 19.68
N ASN A 639 -0.13 19.48 19.82
CA ASN A 639 -1.04 20.60 19.68
C ASN A 639 -1.29 21.36 21.01
N ASP A 640 -0.49 21.07 22.05
CA ASP A 640 -0.59 21.68 23.39
C ASP A 640 -1.98 21.49 24.05
N ILE A 641 -2.67 20.40 23.69
CA ILE A 641 -3.99 20.09 24.21
C ILE A 641 -3.86 19.24 25.48
N THR A 642 -4.13 19.85 26.64
CA THR A 642 -4.19 19.15 27.93
C THR A 642 -5.54 18.46 28.10
N LEU A 643 -5.79 17.40 27.32
CA LEU A 643 -6.96 16.55 27.49
C LEU A 643 -6.61 15.36 28.37
N ASN A 644 -7.43 15.12 29.39
CA ASN A 644 -7.52 13.79 29.97
C ASN A 644 -8.24 12.91 28.94
N LEU A 645 -7.55 11.94 28.34
CA LEU A 645 -8.13 11.00 27.37
C LEU A 645 -9.39 10.33 27.93
N GLU A 646 -9.41 10.07 29.24
CA GLU A 646 -10.55 9.49 29.95
C GLU A 646 -11.73 10.45 30.11
N ASN A 647 -11.67 11.66 29.56
CA ASN A 647 -12.80 12.60 29.52
C ASN A 647 -13.29 12.85 28.10
N ASP A 648 -12.54 12.48 27.06
CA ASP A 648 -12.96 12.66 25.68
C ASP A 648 -14.01 11.61 25.29
N LEU A 649 -15.24 12.07 25.03
CA LEU A 649 -16.37 11.20 24.71
C LEU A 649 -16.14 10.39 23.44
N HIS A 650 -15.53 10.96 22.41
CA HIS A 650 -15.32 10.28 21.12
C HIS A 650 -14.22 9.24 21.21
N TYR A 651 -13.12 9.57 21.89
CA TYR A 651 -12.08 8.61 22.23
C TYR A 651 -12.66 7.41 22.99
N LYS A 652 -13.46 7.66 24.03
CA LYS A 652 -14.10 6.58 24.79
C LYS A 652 -15.05 5.73 23.95
N ILE A 653 -15.89 6.34 23.11
CA ILE A 653 -16.81 5.62 22.21
C ILE A 653 -16.02 4.71 21.26
N MET A 654 -14.97 5.26 20.63
CA MET A 654 -14.11 4.50 19.73
C MET A 654 -13.39 3.36 20.46
N MET A 655 -12.87 3.62 21.66
CA MET A 655 -12.19 2.61 22.48
C MET A 655 -13.13 1.52 22.98
N ASP A 656 -14.36 1.86 23.38
CA ASP A 656 -15.37 0.89 23.77
C ASP A 656 -15.72 -0.01 22.57
N SER A 657 -15.95 0.57 21.40
CA SER A 657 -16.19 -0.17 20.15
C SER A 657 -15.04 -1.14 19.81
N LEU A 658 -13.79 -0.70 19.89
CA LEU A 658 -12.62 -1.54 19.64
C LEU A 658 -12.45 -2.65 20.68
N LYS A 659 -12.69 -2.37 21.96
CA LYS A 659 -12.59 -3.37 23.04
C LYS A 659 -13.64 -4.46 22.93
N ARG A 660 -14.76 -4.19 22.23
CA ARG A 660 -15.84 -5.16 22.05
C ARG A 660 -15.58 -6.22 20.99
N LYS A 661 -14.56 -6.04 20.15
CA LYS A 661 -14.13 -7.04 19.16
C LYS A 661 -12.73 -7.51 19.51
N SER A 662 -12.47 -8.82 19.55
CA SER A 662 -11.10 -9.33 19.68
C SER A 662 -10.28 -9.18 18.40
N LYS A 663 -10.95 -9.14 17.24
CA LYS A 663 -10.36 -8.99 15.91
C LYS A 663 -11.15 -7.97 15.11
N ILE A 664 -10.47 -7.05 14.44
CA ILE A 664 -11.08 -6.08 13.53
C ILE A 664 -10.94 -6.60 12.11
N GLN A 665 -12.06 -6.88 11.46
CA GLN A 665 -12.07 -7.38 10.08
C GLN A 665 -11.65 -6.28 9.10
N LEU A 666 -11.00 -6.69 8.01
CA LEU A 666 -10.62 -5.79 6.92
C LEU A 666 -11.62 -5.92 5.77
N LEU A 667 -12.11 -4.79 5.29
CA LEU A 667 -13.20 -4.70 4.33
C LEU A 667 -12.71 -4.05 3.04
N LYS A 668 -13.23 -4.53 1.89
CA LYS A 668 -13.09 -3.81 0.62
C LYS A 668 -14.05 -2.62 0.65
N SER A 669 -13.51 -1.41 0.62
CA SER A 669 -14.24 -0.15 0.44
C SER A 669 -15.13 -0.08 -0.81
N SER A 670 -14.80 -0.77 -1.92
CA SER A 670 -15.55 -0.69 -3.20
C SER A 670 -16.80 -1.56 -3.25
N LEU A 671 -16.83 -2.69 -2.52
CA LEU A 671 -17.97 -3.61 -2.53
C LEU A 671 -19.16 -3.11 -1.69
N HIS A 672 -18.96 -2.07 -0.90
CA HIS A 672 -19.87 -1.70 0.19
C HIS A 672 -20.25 -0.21 0.14
N GLY A 673 -20.88 0.19 -0.97
CA GLY A 673 -21.32 1.58 -1.25
C GLY A 673 -22.41 2.15 -0.32
N GLY A 674 -22.67 1.54 0.85
CA GLY A 674 -23.68 1.98 1.83
C GLY A 674 -23.17 2.15 3.26
N TRP A 675 -21.85 2.07 3.50
CA TRP A 675 -21.27 1.94 4.84
C TRP A 675 -20.85 3.28 5.48
N ASP A 676 -21.70 4.29 5.37
CA ASP A 676 -21.68 5.46 6.28
C ASP A 676 -22.31 5.15 7.64
N ASN A 677 -22.64 3.89 7.89
CA ASN A 677 -23.39 3.52 9.06
C ASN A 677 -22.48 3.33 10.27
N ASN A 678 -22.81 4.02 11.36
CA ASN A 678 -22.18 3.88 12.68
C ASN A 678 -22.53 2.54 13.36
N PHE A 679 -22.91 1.52 12.59
CA PHE A 679 -23.26 0.21 13.12
C PHE A 679 -22.03 -0.68 13.24
N THR A 680 -22.07 -1.57 14.22
CA THR A 680 -21.06 -2.55 14.52
C THR A 680 -21.78 -3.85 14.83
N LEU A 681 -21.44 -4.90 14.09
CA LEU A 681 -21.93 -6.25 14.31
C LEU A 681 -21.12 -6.91 15.44
N ILE A 682 -21.82 -7.45 16.44
CA ILE A 682 -21.23 -8.12 17.61
C ILE A 682 -21.88 -9.48 17.77
N ASP A 683 -21.10 -10.54 17.59
CA ASP A 683 -21.53 -11.92 17.89
C ASP A 683 -21.20 -12.25 19.34
N LEU A 684 -22.24 -12.32 20.19
CA LEU A 684 -22.08 -12.59 21.62
C LEU A 684 -21.54 -14.00 21.94
N ALA A 685 -21.53 -14.93 20.98
CA ALA A 685 -20.88 -16.24 21.18
C ALA A 685 -19.35 -16.15 21.05
N VAL A 686 -18.85 -15.18 20.28
CA VAL A 686 -17.42 -14.94 20.06
C VAL A 686 -16.88 -13.91 21.05
N ASP A 687 -17.55 -12.76 21.13
CA ASP A 687 -17.18 -11.64 21.99
C ASP A 687 -18.35 -11.34 22.97
N PHE A 688 -18.43 -12.11 24.06
CA PHE A 688 -19.53 -12.00 25.03
C PHE A 688 -19.42 -10.71 25.88
N HIS A 689 -20.47 -9.89 25.82
CA HIS A 689 -20.60 -8.64 26.59
C HIS A 689 -21.84 -8.69 27.48
N GLN A 690 -21.65 -8.68 28.80
CA GLN A 690 -22.73 -8.86 29.77
C GLN A 690 -23.76 -7.71 29.72
N ASP A 691 -23.29 -6.47 29.53
CA ASP A 691 -24.10 -5.27 29.40
C ASP A 691 -24.98 -5.32 28.15
N LEU A 692 -24.40 -5.67 26.99
CA LEU A 692 -25.15 -5.83 25.73
C LEU A 692 -26.14 -6.99 25.79
N PHE A 693 -25.77 -8.11 26.40
CA PHE A 693 -26.68 -9.23 26.59
C PHE A 693 -27.88 -8.84 27.47
N ASN A 694 -27.62 -8.11 28.56
CA ASN A 694 -28.69 -7.59 29.42
C ASN A 694 -29.59 -6.63 28.65
N GLN A 695 -29.01 -5.65 27.95
CA GLN A 695 -29.76 -4.70 27.14
C GLN A 695 -30.60 -5.41 26.07
N PHE A 696 -30.01 -6.36 25.33
CA PHE A 696 -30.72 -7.19 24.35
C PHE A 696 -31.95 -7.84 24.98
N TYR A 697 -31.78 -8.49 26.14
CA TYR A 697 -32.86 -9.19 26.81
C TYR A 697 -33.94 -8.24 27.34
N ASP A 698 -33.54 -7.07 27.86
CA ASP A 698 -34.46 -6.08 28.41
C ASP A 698 -35.28 -5.35 27.32
N LEU A 699 -34.76 -5.33 26.09
CA LEU A 699 -35.46 -4.84 24.90
C LEU A 699 -36.44 -5.86 24.32
N LEU A 700 -36.42 -7.13 24.74
CA LEU A 700 -37.41 -8.12 24.31
C LEU A 700 -38.82 -7.76 24.82
N PRO A 701 -39.89 -8.12 24.08
CA PRO A 701 -41.25 -7.69 24.40
C PRO A 701 -41.85 -8.16 25.74
N PHE A 702 -41.20 -9.03 26.51
CA PHE A 702 -41.80 -9.74 27.66
C PHE A 702 -41.43 -9.20 29.04
N ASN A 703 -40.48 -8.28 29.13
CA ASN A 703 -39.84 -8.03 30.41
C ASN A 703 -40.69 -7.18 31.39
N ASP A 704 -41.84 -6.65 30.96
CA ASP A 704 -42.60 -5.69 31.76
C ASP A 704 -43.60 -6.38 32.72
N GLU A 705 -43.94 -7.67 32.52
CA GLU A 705 -44.95 -8.37 33.36
C GLU A 705 -44.45 -8.78 34.75
N ASN A 706 -43.15 -9.02 34.93
CA ASN A 706 -42.62 -9.48 36.23
C ASN A 706 -42.46 -8.36 37.27
N ASN A 707 -42.43 -7.09 36.88
CA ASN A 707 -42.23 -5.98 37.82
C ASN A 707 -43.52 -5.43 38.45
N ASN A 708 -44.71 -5.81 37.96
CA ASN A 708 -46.00 -5.32 38.49
C ASN A 708 -46.73 -6.28 39.44
N ASN A 709 -46.14 -7.42 39.81
CA ASN A 709 -46.76 -8.44 40.66
C ASN A 709 -46.87 -8.11 42.16
N ASN A 710 -46.89 -6.83 42.55
CA ASN A 710 -47.13 -6.42 43.94
C ASN A 710 -48.56 -5.90 44.22
N ASN A 711 -49.49 -5.95 43.25
CA ASN A 711 -50.88 -5.56 43.47
C ASN A 711 -51.86 -6.74 43.26
N ASN A 712 -52.54 -7.12 44.34
CA ASN A 712 -53.52 -8.21 44.46
C ASN A 712 -54.76 -8.02 43.54
N SER A 713 -54.74 -8.49 42.30
CA SER A 713 -55.97 -8.68 41.50
C SER A 713 -56.03 -10.09 40.92
N ASN A 714 -57.09 -10.82 41.30
CA ASN A 714 -57.35 -12.25 41.03
C ASN A 714 -57.94 -12.55 39.62
N ASP A 715 -57.62 -11.75 38.60
CA ASP A 715 -58.21 -11.96 37.27
C ASP A 715 -57.36 -12.95 36.46
N ASN A 716 -57.95 -14.13 36.20
CA ASN A 716 -57.34 -15.34 35.63
C ASN A 716 -57.14 -15.33 34.08
N ASP A 717 -57.10 -14.16 33.44
CA ASP A 717 -56.96 -14.08 31.98
C ASP A 717 -55.49 -14.15 31.54
N ASN A 718 -54.93 -15.36 31.60
CA ASN A 718 -53.59 -15.76 31.16
C ASN A 718 -53.48 -15.87 29.62
N ASP A 719 -53.86 -14.83 28.87
CA ASP A 719 -53.62 -14.78 27.42
C ASP A 719 -52.16 -14.38 27.11
N ASN A 720 -51.31 -15.34 27.39
CA ASN A 720 -49.85 -15.32 27.33
C ASN A 720 -49.34 -15.52 25.89
N ASN A 721 -49.39 -14.48 25.07
CA ASN A 721 -48.68 -14.43 23.78
C ASN A 721 -47.17 -14.27 24.00
N HIS A 722 -46.50 -15.33 24.44
CA HIS A 722 -45.05 -15.31 24.62
C HIS A 722 -44.33 -15.73 23.33
N LEU A 723 -43.35 -14.92 22.90
CA LEU A 723 -42.36 -15.34 21.90
C LEU A 723 -41.59 -16.54 22.44
N ASN A 724 -41.21 -17.45 21.54
CA ASN A 724 -40.49 -18.68 21.86
C ASN A 724 -38.99 -18.43 22.10
N ILE A 725 -38.65 -17.56 23.05
CA ILE A 725 -37.27 -17.25 23.46
C ILE A 725 -36.97 -17.99 24.77
N GLU A 726 -35.75 -18.51 24.90
CA GLU A 726 -35.32 -19.20 26.12
C GLU A 726 -35.17 -18.24 27.31
N ASN A 727 -35.21 -18.78 28.53
CA ASN A 727 -34.96 -18.01 29.74
C ASN A 727 -33.57 -17.35 29.68
N LYS A 728 -33.45 -16.10 30.17
CA LYS A 728 -32.20 -15.33 30.25
C LYS A 728 -31.00 -16.15 30.72
N SER A 729 -31.15 -16.91 31.81
CA SER A 729 -30.05 -17.69 32.38
C SER A 729 -29.64 -18.88 31.50
N ILE A 730 -30.60 -19.51 30.80
CA ILE A 730 -30.35 -20.65 29.90
C ILE A 730 -29.63 -20.15 28.64
N LEU A 731 -30.13 -19.07 28.04
CA LEU A 731 -29.56 -18.47 26.85
C LEU A 731 -28.13 -17.96 27.12
N GLN A 732 -27.92 -17.28 28.25
CA GLN A 732 -26.60 -16.83 28.69
C GLN A 732 -25.62 -17.99 28.90
N LYS A 733 -26.05 -19.04 29.62
CA LYS A 733 -25.26 -20.25 29.85
C LYS A 733 -24.90 -20.94 28.54
N SER A 734 -25.78 -20.88 27.55
CA SER A 734 -25.56 -21.47 26.23
C SER A 734 -24.52 -20.70 25.42
N LEU A 735 -24.54 -19.36 25.46
CA LEU A 735 -23.50 -18.51 24.84
C LEU A 735 -22.12 -18.70 25.47
N LEU A 736 -22.04 -18.83 26.80
CA LEU A 736 -20.77 -18.98 27.52
C LEU A 736 -20.16 -20.39 27.40
N LYS A 737 -20.96 -21.41 27.06
CA LYS A 737 -20.49 -22.78 26.90
C LYS A 737 -19.81 -22.96 25.54
N LYS A 738 -18.48 -22.87 25.51
CA LYS A 738 -17.69 -23.05 24.29
C LYS A 738 -17.71 -24.47 23.67
N SER A 739 -18.32 -25.48 24.29
CA SER A 739 -18.20 -26.86 23.79
C SER A 739 -19.19 -27.87 24.40
N ASN A 740 -20.48 -27.75 24.12
CA ASN A 740 -21.34 -28.94 24.11
C ASN A 740 -21.60 -29.27 22.64
N TYR A 741 -21.08 -30.40 22.13
CA TYR A 741 -21.02 -30.80 20.71
C TYR A 741 -22.36 -30.83 19.93
N GLN A 742 -23.49 -30.49 20.55
CA GLN A 742 -24.82 -30.62 19.94
C GLN A 742 -25.25 -29.37 19.16
N GLU A 743 -24.85 -28.17 19.59
CA GLU A 743 -25.30 -26.91 18.98
C GLU A 743 -24.34 -25.76 19.33
N ASP A 744 -24.04 -24.90 18.36
CA ASP A 744 -23.41 -23.60 18.59
C ASP A 744 -24.47 -22.52 18.46
N ILE A 745 -24.74 -21.79 19.54
CA ILE A 745 -25.79 -20.75 19.58
C ILE A 745 -25.12 -19.40 19.52
N HIS A 746 -25.66 -18.54 18.67
CA HIS A 746 -25.14 -17.21 18.40
C HIS A 746 -26.25 -16.20 18.58
N ILE A 747 -25.89 -15.05 19.15
CA ILE A 747 -26.72 -13.85 19.14
C ILE A 747 -25.86 -12.77 18.51
N LEU A 748 -26.22 -12.43 17.28
CA LEU A 748 -25.57 -11.35 16.56
C LEU A 748 -26.38 -10.06 16.79
N LEU A 749 -25.70 -9.02 17.23
CA LEU A 749 -26.27 -7.71 17.55
C LEU A 749 -25.78 -6.69 16.55
N LEU A 750 -26.68 -5.86 16.01
CA LEU A 750 -26.34 -4.64 15.30
C LEU A 750 -26.36 -3.48 16.28
N VAL A 751 -25.19 -2.96 16.63
CA VAL A 751 -24.99 -1.95 17.67
C VAL A 751 -24.54 -0.64 17.06
N SER A 752 -25.10 0.50 17.47
CA SER A 752 -24.59 1.83 17.13
C SER A 752 -24.30 2.66 18.37
N TYR A 753 -23.36 3.60 18.22
CA TYR A 753 -22.95 4.57 19.22
C TYR A 753 -23.49 5.98 18.95
N ASP A 754 -24.61 6.10 18.23
CA ASP A 754 -25.17 7.41 17.87
C ASP A 754 -25.55 8.23 19.12
N ASN A 755 -24.91 9.40 19.29
CA ASN A 755 -25.02 10.34 20.42
C ASN A 755 -26.40 11.02 20.60
N ILE A 756 -27.42 10.64 19.82
CA ILE A 756 -28.56 11.52 19.53
C ILE A 756 -29.52 11.71 20.72
N ASN A 757 -29.51 10.84 21.74
CA ASN A 757 -30.53 10.85 22.80
C ASN A 757 -30.03 11.21 24.21
N CYS A 758 -28.74 11.50 24.41
CA CYS A 758 -28.22 11.81 25.76
C CYS A 758 -28.38 13.29 26.17
N SER A 759 -28.97 14.15 25.32
CA SER A 759 -29.10 15.60 25.59
C SER A 759 -30.36 16.00 26.38
N ASN A 760 -31.22 15.06 26.79
CA ASN A 760 -32.46 15.38 27.51
C ASN A 760 -32.31 15.25 29.04
N ASN A 761 -31.89 16.36 29.67
CA ASN A 761 -32.26 16.91 30.99
C ASN A 761 -31.93 16.21 32.34
N ASP A 762 -31.32 15.03 32.41
CA ASP A 762 -30.86 14.47 33.71
C ASP A 762 -29.35 14.68 33.91
N ASP A 763 -28.99 15.87 34.42
CA ASP A 763 -27.63 16.46 34.53
C ASP A 763 -26.55 15.67 35.30
N ASN A 764 -26.83 14.46 35.83
CA ASN A 764 -25.89 13.75 36.71
C ASN A 764 -25.33 12.41 36.17
N ASN A 765 -25.71 11.97 34.97
CA ASN A 765 -25.24 10.67 34.41
C ASN A 765 -24.69 10.73 32.98
N ALA A 766 -24.30 11.93 32.49
CA ALA A 766 -23.82 12.15 31.13
C ALA A 766 -22.54 11.35 30.75
N ASP A 767 -21.87 10.71 31.71
CA ASP A 767 -20.61 9.98 31.47
C ASP A 767 -20.76 8.54 30.98
N ARG A 768 -21.97 7.95 31.00
CA ARG A 768 -22.16 6.55 30.60
C ARG A 768 -22.41 6.42 29.10
N ILE A 769 -21.36 6.04 28.37
CA ILE A 769 -21.48 5.58 26.98
C ILE A 769 -22.23 4.25 26.98
N CYS A 770 -23.46 4.27 26.52
CA CYS A 770 -24.26 3.07 26.36
C CYS A 770 -24.49 2.83 24.86
N PRO A 771 -23.85 1.80 24.26
CA PRO A 771 -24.21 1.39 22.92
C PRO A 771 -25.72 1.12 22.81
N THR A 772 -26.30 1.44 21.65
CA THR A 772 -27.71 1.15 21.36
C THR A 772 -27.80 -0.02 20.39
N ILE A 773 -28.54 -1.07 20.77
CA ILE A 773 -28.83 -2.18 19.86
C ILE A 773 -30.00 -1.79 18.96
N TYR A 774 -29.78 -1.79 17.65
CA TYR A 774 -30.77 -1.49 16.62
C TYR A 774 -31.44 -2.74 16.05
N GLY A 775 -30.77 -3.88 16.12
CA GLY A 775 -31.33 -5.16 15.73
C GLY A 775 -30.54 -6.32 16.31
N SER A 776 -31.14 -7.50 16.30
CA SER A 776 -30.51 -8.73 16.77
C SER A 776 -31.04 -9.92 15.98
N ILE A 777 -30.20 -10.93 15.78
CA ILE A 777 -30.58 -12.21 15.19
C ILE A 777 -30.06 -13.34 16.08
N ILE A 778 -30.95 -14.27 16.43
CA ILE A 778 -30.59 -15.49 17.17
C ILE A 778 -30.53 -16.63 16.17
N PHE A 779 -29.37 -17.25 16.04
CA PHE A 779 -29.19 -18.40 15.17
C PHE A 779 -28.35 -19.48 15.84
N SER A 780 -28.37 -20.67 15.24
CA SER A 780 -27.67 -21.82 15.76
C SER A 780 -27.15 -22.71 14.64
N TYR A 781 -26.01 -23.35 14.86
CA TYR A 781 -25.46 -24.35 13.97
C TYR A 781 -25.42 -25.72 14.66
N PHE A 782 -25.85 -26.75 13.94
CA PHE A 782 -25.93 -28.13 14.44
C PHE A 782 -24.89 -29.01 13.73
N PRO A 783 -23.75 -29.33 14.37
CA PRO A 783 -22.66 -30.08 13.74
C PRO A 783 -23.08 -31.49 13.29
N THR A 784 -23.98 -32.14 14.03
CA THR A 784 -24.45 -33.51 13.76
C THR A 784 -25.27 -33.63 12.47
N SER A 785 -26.06 -32.61 12.14
CA SER A 785 -26.80 -32.56 10.87
C SER A 785 -26.11 -31.73 9.79
N ASN A 786 -25.07 -30.98 10.17
CA ASN A 786 -24.46 -29.91 9.38
C ASN A 786 -25.52 -28.93 8.84
N CYS A 787 -26.41 -28.43 9.71
CA CYS A 787 -27.45 -27.47 9.33
C CYS A 787 -27.40 -26.21 10.20
N GLY A 788 -27.79 -25.08 9.64
CA GLY A 788 -28.04 -23.84 10.37
C GLY A 788 -29.53 -23.64 10.66
N LEU A 789 -29.86 -22.90 11.71
CA LEU A 789 -31.20 -22.43 12.04
C LEU A 789 -31.14 -20.98 12.50
N ILE A 790 -31.81 -20.08 11.80
CA ILE A 790 -32.13 -18.74 12.29
C ILE A 790 -33.50 -18.81 12.96
N SER A 791 -33.56 -18.52 14.25
CA SER A 791 -34.76 -18.70 15.07
C SER A 791 -35.56 -17.42 15.25
N ASN A 792 -34.88 -16.29 15.37
CA ASN A 792 -35.52 -15.01 15.58
C ASN A 792 -34.71 -13.89 14.95
N ILE A 793 -35.40 -12.93 14.34
CA ILE A 793 -34.83 -11.68 13.85
C ILE A 793 -35.61 -10.55 14.52
N PHE A 794 -34.91 -9.70 15.26
CA PHE A 794 -35.44 -8.59 16.03
C PHE A 794 -34.91 -7.27 15.48
N ILE A 795 -35.80 -6.28 15.36
CA ILE A 795 -35.42 -4.90 15.04
C ILE A 795 -36.01 -3.96 16.10
N LYS A 796 -35.23 -2.97 16.52
CA LYS A 796 -35.67 -1.96 17.49
C LYS A 796 -36.63 -0.99 16.81
N ARG A 797 -37.77 -0.73 17.45
CA ARG A 797 -38.73 0.26 16.96
C ARG A 797 -38.20 1.69 17.20
N LEU A 798 -37.88 2.41 16.12
CA LEU A 798 -37.36 3.77 16.14
C LEU A 798 -38.49 4.82 16.00
N GLY A 799 -39.15 5.20 17.11
CA GLY A 799 -40.02 6.40 17.21
C GLY A 799 -41.23 6.53 16.27
N ASP A 800 -41.95 7.66 16.40
CA ASP A 800 -43.18 8.05 15.67
C ASP A 800 -42.89 8.45 14.20
N PHE A 801 -42.22 7.60 13.42
CA PHE A 801 -42.25 7.77 11.98
C PHE A 801 -43.62 7.28 11.48
N ASP A 802 -44.54 8.22 11.27
CA ASP A 802 -45.92 8.07 10.76
C ASP A 802 -46.06 7.35 9.39
N HIS A 803 -44.97 6.77 8.86
CA HIS A 803 -44.91 6.02 7.60
C HIS A 803 -44.57 4.53 7.76
N PHE A 804 -44.57 3.97 8.97
CA PHE A 804 -44.55 2.51 9.18
C PHE A 804 -45.85 1.79 8.73
N THR A 805 -46.87 2.53 8.29
CA THR A 805 -48.20 2.01 7.93
C THR A 805 -48.25 1.15 6.66
N SER A 806 -47.12 0.90 5.97
CA SER A 806 -47.01 -0.12 4.90
C SER A 806 -46.25 -1.39 5.34
N LEU A 807 -46.48 -1.83 6.58
CA LEU A 807 -45.96 -3.04 7.26
C LEU A 807 -46.14 -4.40 6.52
N TYR A 808 -46.44 -4.39 5.22
CA TYR A 808 -46.60 -5.55 4.33
C TYR A 808 -45.81 -5.47 3.01
N GLY A 809 -44.76 -4.64 2.92
CA GLY A 809 -43.88 -4.69 1.73
C GLY A 809 -42.79 -3.62 1.61
N HIS A 810 -42.36 -2.99 2.71
CA HIS A 810 -41.22 -2.07 2.69
C HIS A 810 -40.28 -2.38 3.87
N SER A 811 -39.15 -3.01 3.55
CA SER A 811 -37.82 -2.93 4.20
C SER A 811 -37.71 -1.85 5.29
N ILE A 812 -37.32 -2.23 6.52
CA ILE A 812 -37.03 -1.26 7.61
C ILE A 812 -35.70 -0.57 7.28
N LYS A 813 -35.78 0.42 6.40
CA LYS A 813 -34.63 1.22 5.96
C LYS A 813 -34.35 2.29 7.00
N HIS A 814 -33.22 2.17 7.69
CA HIS A 814 -32.62 3.36 8.31
C HIS A 814 -31.86 4.11 7.21
N LYS A 815 -32.44 5.22 6.71
CA LYS A 815 -32.03 5.94 5.50
C LYS A 815 -32.15 5.07 4.23
N THR A 816 -31.18 4.19 3.98
CA THR A 816 -31.09 3.26 2.83
C THR A 816 -30.72 1.84 3.23
N TYR A 817 -30.48 1.60 4.52
CA TYR A 817 -29.90 0.37 5.05
C TYR A 817 -30.95 -0.53 5.68
N ASP A 818 -31.08 -1.75 5.17
CA ASP A 818 -32.00 -2.75 5.70
C ASP A 818 -31.31 -3.58 6.78
N ILE A 819 -31.59 -3.22 8.04
CA ILE A 819 -31.01 -3.86 9.22
C ILE A 819 -31.30 -5.38 9.24
N GLY A 820 -32.49 -5.79 8.80
CA GLY A 820 -32.90 -7.19 8.82
C GLY A 820 -32.13 -8.02 7.81
N VAL A 821 -31.97 -7.50 6.59
CA VAL A 821 -31.19 -8.16 5.53
C VAL A 821 -29.71 -8.26 5.92
N GLU A 822 -29.12 -7.22 6.52
CA GLU A 822 -27.72 -7.29 6.96
C GLU A 822 -27.51 -8.37 8.02
N LEU A 823 -28.31 -8.35 9.08
CA LEU A 823 -28.22 -9.34 10.16
C LEU A 823 -28.38 -10.76 9.60
N LEU A 824 -29.29 -10.93 8.63
CA LEU A 824 -29.52 -12.19 7.96
C LEU A 824 -28.30 -12.64 7.16
N ASN A 825 -27.73 -11.77 6.33
CA ASN A 825 -26.55 -12.07 5.51
C ASN A 825 -25.34 -12.42 6.38
N GLU A 826 -25.03 -11.60 7.39
CA GLU A 826 -23.91 -11.86 8.29
C GLU A 826 -24.13 -13.17 9.07
N SER A 827 -25.34 -13.45 9.54
CA SER A 827 -25.62 -14.73 10.23
C SER A 827 -25.41 -15.94 9.33
N ILE A 828 -25.78 -15.85 8.04
CA ILE A 828 -25.53 -16.90 7.04
C ILE A 828 -24.01 -17.08 6.85
N GLU A 829 -23.25 -15.99 6.73
CA GLU A 829 -21.80 -16.06 6.60
C GLU A 829 -21.13 -16.70 7.83
N ILE A 830 -21.57 -16.35 9.04
CA ILE A 830 -21.09 -16.96 10.28
C ILE A 830 -21.43 -18.46 10.30
N ILE A 831 -22.66 -18.86 9.95
CA ILE A 831 -23.05 -20.28 9.87
C ILE A 831 -22.17 -21.03 8.86
N ASN A 832 -21.92 -20.46 7.68
CA ASN A 832 -21.03 -21.04 6.67
C ASN A 832 -19.62 -21.25 7.22
N ARG A 833 -19.07 -20.22 7.89
CA ARG A 833 -17.73 -20.27 8.51
C ARG A 833 -17.62 -21.35 9.58
N ILE A 834 -18.62 -21.46 10.47
CA ILE A 834 -18.67 -22.49 11.51
C ILE A 834 -18.75 -23.87 10.85
N SER A 835 -19.65 -24.06 9.89
CA SER A 835 -19.81 -25.32 9.17
C SER A 835 -18.52 -25.79 8.53
N THR A 836 -17.83 -24.93 7.79
CA THR A 836 -16.56 -25.25 7.15
C THR A 836 -15.48 -25.58 8.18
N SER A 837 -15.40 -24.83 9.28
CA SER A 837 -14.43 -25.12 10.35
C SER A 837 -14.64 -26.47 11.03
N LYS A 838 -15.89 -26.94 11.14
CA LYS A 838 -16.26 -28.17 11.87
C LYS A 838 -16.35 -29.43 11.01
N THR A 839 -16.72 -29.28 9.73
CA THR A 839 -16.99 -30.43 8.84
C THR A 839 -15.99 -30.58 7.71
N HIS A 840 -15.16 -29.56 7.45
CA HIS A 840 -14.31 -29.46 6.26
C HIS A 840 -15.08 -29.46 4.92
N ILE A 841 -16.40 -29.24 4.95
CA ILE A 841 -17.27 -29.09 3.77
C ILE A 841 -17.44 -27.59 3.45
N SER A 842 -17.72 -27.24 2.21
CA SER A 842 -17.91 -25.86 1.71
C SER A 842 -19.17 -25.13 2.24
N GLY A 843 -19.78 -25.63 3.32
CA GLY A 843 -20.92 -24.99 3.97
C GLY A 843 -21.91 -25.99 4.60
N PRO A 844 -22.99 -25.48 5.23
CA PRO A 844 -24.04 -26.29 5.82
C PRO A 844 -24.90 -26.92 4.73
N ASN A 845 -25.34 -28.16 4.96
CA ASN A 845 -26.26 -28.88 4.07
C ASN A 845 -27.57 -28.12 3.81
N ALA A 846 -28.03 -27.35 4.80
CA ALA A 846 -29.18 -26.46 4.70
C ALA A 846 -29.14 -25.40 5.82
N ILE A 847 -29.67 -24.21 5.55
CA ILE A 847 -29.92 -23.18 6.57
C ILE A 847 -31.43 -22.95 6.63
N PHE A 848 -32.01 -23.15 7.80
CA PHE A 848 -33.44 -22.98 8.06
C PHE A 848 -33.72 -21.61 8.71
N LEU A 849 -34.90 -21.06 8.46
CA LEU A 849 -35.42 -19.86 9.12
C LEU A 849 -36.77 -20.22 9.75
N GLU A 850 -36.81 -20.24 11.07
CA GLU A 850 -38.03 -20.43 11.86
C GLU A 850 -38.72 -19.08 12.03
N THR A 851 -39.98 -18.99 11.61
CA THR A 851 -40.78 -17.77 11.76
C THR A 851 -42.06 -18.09 12.54
N SER A 852 -42.40 -17.21 13.47
CA SER A 852 -43.67 -17.30 14.19
C SER A 852 -44.81 -16.97 13.22
N THR A 853 -45.86 -17.79 13.18
CA THR A 853 -47.05 -17.62 12.33
C THR A 853 -47.95 -16.45 12.75
N ILE A 854 -47.42 -15.46 13.46
CA ILE A 854 -48.15 -14.27 13.92
C ILE A 854 -48.35 -13.33 12.73
N THR A 855 -49.18 -13.71 11.77
CA THR A 855 -49.81 -12.81 10.79
C THR A 855 -51.03 -13.49 10.18
N ASN A 856 -52.25 -13.04 10.58
CA ASN A 856 -53.34 -12.71 9.63
C ASN A 856 -54.71 -12.34 10.25
N ASN A 857 -54.89 -12.19 11.56
CA ASN A 857 -56.20 -11.75 12.07
C ASN A 857 -56.47 -10.22 12.03
N TYR A 858 -55.56 -9.39 11.51
CA TYR A 858 -55.75 -7.93 11.46
C TYR A 858 -56.33 -7.38 10.14
N THR A 859 -56.34 -8.14 9.03
CA THR A 859 -56.54 -7.56 7.69
C THR A 859 -57.95 -7.64 7.09
N ASN A 860 -59.00 -8.04 7.82
CA ASN A 860 -60.32 -8.23 7.17
C ASN A 860 -61.55 -7.54 7.78
N ASN A 861 -61.42 -6.63 8.76
CA ASN A 861 -62.59 -6.05 9.43
C ASN A 861 -62.96 -4.60 9.06
N ASN A 862 -62.29 -3.96 8.08
CA ASN A 862 -62.50 -2.53 7.80
C ASN A 862 -63.20 -2.17 6.47
N ASN A 863 -63.78 -3.13 5.74
CA ASN A 863 -64.39 -2.82 4.44
C ASN A 863 -65.88 -3.15 4.25
N ASN A 864 -66.66 -3.34 5.32
CA ASN A 864 -68.10 -3.65 5.19
C ASN A 864 -69.02 -2.83 6.11
N ASN A 865 -68.77 -1.52 6.27
CA ASN A 865 -69.77 -0.60 6.81
C ASN A 865 -69.95 0.61 5.89
N ASN A 866 -70.68 0.41 4.80
CA ASN A 866 -71.57 1.44 4.25
C ASN A 866 -72.66 0.80 3.39
N ASN A 867 -73.91 1.16 3.71
CA ASN A 867 -75.19 0.91 3.00
C ASN A 867 -75.86 -0.46 3.17
N ASN A 868 -76.75 -0.59 4.17
CA ASN A 868 -78.20 -0.52 3.94
C ASN A 868 -79.04 -0.69 5.22
N ASN A 869 -80.02 0.20 5.38
CA ASN A 869 -81.16 0.05 6.28
C ASN A 869 -82.00 -1.18 5.90
N ASN A 870 -82.23 -2.10 6.85
CA ASN A 870 -83.58 -2.51 7.27
C ASN A 870 -83.56 -3.65 8.32
N ASN A 871 -84.52 -3.54 9.25
CA ASN A 871 -84.86 -4.45 10.33
C ASN A 871 -84.86 -5.95 9.98
N ASN A 872 -84.21 -6.79 10.80
CA ASN A 872 -84.90 -7.72 11.71
C ASN A 872 -83.92 -8.63 12.49
N ASN A 873 -84.33 -8.94 13.72
CA ASN A 873 -83.72 -9.83 14.72
C ASN A 873 -83.18 -11.17 14.18
N ASN A 874 -81.97 -11.56 14.60
CA ASN A 874 -81.76 -12.67 15.55
C ASN A 874 -80.27 -12.94 15.81
N ASN A 875 -79.93 -12.96 17.11
CA ASN A 875 -78.78 -13.53 17.81
C ASN A 875 -77.77 -14.37 16.99
N ASN A 876 -76.56 -13.83 16.80
CA ASN A 876 -75.27 -14.54 16.95
C ASN A 876 -74.09 -13.59 16.58
N GLU A 877 -73.73 -12.68 17.49
CA GLU A 877 -72.45 -11.95 17.44
C GLU A 877 -71.90 -11.83 18.86
N SER A 878 -70.90 -12.65 19.22
CA SER A 878 -70.16 -12.45 20.48
C SER A 878 -68.71 -12.97 20.52
N ILE A 879 -68.03 -13.20 19.38
CA ILE A 879 -66.65 -13.74 19.40
C ILE A 879 -65.59 -12.91 18.63
N ILE A 880 -65.92 -11.77 17.99
CA ILE A 880 -64.94 -11.04 17.16
C ILE A 880 -64.76 -9.57 17.61
N ASN A 881 -64.28 -9.32 18.84
CA ASN A 881 -63.89 -7.95 19.24
C ASN A 881 -62.73 -7.79 20.25
N ASN A 882 -61.96 -8.85 20.58
CA ASN A 882 -60.86 -8.75 21.55
C ASN A 882 -59.46 -8.76 20.93
N VAL A 883 -59.26 -8.05 19.81
CA VAL A 883 -57.91 -7.71 19.37
C VAL A 883 -57.54 -6.38 20.06
N LYS A 884 -56.93 -6.47 21.25
CA LYS A 884 -56.36 -5.31 21.96
C LYS A 884 -55.48 -4.55 20.96
N LYS A 885 -55.85 -3.32 20.61
CA LYS A 885 -54.94 -2.37 19.98
C LYS A 885 -53.74 -2.27 20.90
N PHE A 886 -52.59 -2.82 20.50
CA PHE A 886 -51.34 -2.53 21.18
C PHE A 886 -51.22 -1.01 21.23
N ASN A 887 -51.07 -0.47 22.44
CA ASN A 887 -50.94 0.97 22.63
C ASN A 887 -49.62 1.37 21.94
N GLU A 888 -49.71 1.95 20.73
CA GLU A 888 -48.54 2.15 19.85
C GLU A 888 -47.41 2.97 20.51
N LYS A 889 -47.76 3.75 21.53
CA LYS A 889 -46.85 4.58 22.34
C LYS A 889 -46.04 3.81 23.38
N GLU A 890 -46.51 2.65 23.87
CA GLU A 890 -45.83 1.89 24.93
C GLU A 890 -44.67 1.01 24.42
N CYS A 891 -44.58 0.78 23.11
CA CYS A 891 -43.56 -0.10 22.52
C CYS A 891 -42.36 0.65 21.90
N ILE A 892 -42.27 1.98 22.02
CA ILE A 892 -41.15 2.74 21.47
C ILE A 892 -39.85 2.29 22.16
N GLY A 893 -38.87 1.91 21.35
CA GLY A 893 -37.58 1.45 21.84
C GLY A 893 -37.50 -0.04 22.19
N LYS A 894 -38.59 -0.81 22.18
CA LYS A 894 -38.56 -2.29 22.32
C LYS A 894 -38.29 -2.97 20.97
N PHE A 895 -37.88 -4.23 21.00
CA PHE A 895 -37.74 -5.05 19.80
C PHE A 895 -39.09 -5.51 19.26
N ILE A 896 -39.17 -5.57 17.93
CA ILE A 896 -40.22 -6.29 17.19
C ILE A 896 -39.59 -7.48 16.47
N GLN A 897 -40.25 -8.64 16.50
CA GLN A 897 -39.83 -9.76 15.66
C GLN A 897 -40.28 -9.50 14.22
N ILE A 898 -39.37 -9.65 13.26
CA ILE A 898 -39.71 -9.54 11.84
C ILE A 898 -40.46 -10.82 11.42
N PRO A 899 -41.69 -10.73 10.88
CA PRO A 899 -42.37 -11.87 10.29
C PRO A 899 -41.73 -12.27 8.95
N PHE A 900 -42.05 -13.46 8.44
CA PHE A 900 -41.68 -13.82 7.07
C PHE A 900 -42.34 -12.83 6.09
N SER A 901 -41.57 -12.27 5.17
CA SER A 901 -42.03 -11.26 4.22
C SER A 901 -41.52 -11.54 2.80
N ASN A 902 -42.10 -10.85 1.80
CA ASN A 902 -41.65 -10.95 0.42
C ASN A 902 -40.18 -10.52 0.26
N GLU A 903 -39.68 -9.60 1.09
CA GLU A 903 -38.27 -9.20 1.09
C GLU A 903 -37.35 -10.35 1.51
N ILE A 904 -37.71 -11.07 2.59
CA ILE A 904 -36.97 -12.26 3.02
C ILE A 904 -37.03 -13.33 1.92
N GLN A 905 -38.19 -13.54 1.32
CA GLN A 905 -38.32 -14.45 0.18
C GLN A 905 -37.43 -14.04 -1.01
N ASN A 906 -37.36 -12.76 -1.33
CA ASN A 906 -36.51 -12.22 -2.40
C ASN A 906 -35.01 -12.41 -2.12
N GLN A 907 -34.61 -12.62 -0.86
CA GLN A 907 -33.24 -13.05 -0.49
C GLN A 907 -33.02 -14.56 -0.68
N GLY A 908 -33.95 -15.26 -1.35
CA GLY A 908 -33.83 -16.68 -1.69
C GLY A 908 -34.38 -17.64 -0.64
N TRP A 909 -35.17 -17.18 0.33
CA TRP A 909 -35.79 -18.04 1.33
C TRP A 909 -37.09 -18.66 0.82
N LEU A 910 -37.16 -20.00 0.84
CA LEU A 910 -38.29 -20.76 0.33
C LEU A 910 -39.06 -21.46 1.46
N MET A 911 -40.39 -21.47 1.38
CA MET A 911 -41.23 -22.13 2.38
C MET A 911 -41.22 -23.64 2.22
N LEU A 912 -41.22 -24.39 3.32
CA LEU A 912 -41.37 -25.85 3.27
C LEU A 912 -42.83 -26.23 3.09
N ASP A 913 -43.12 -27.14 2.16
CA ASP A 913 -44.43 -27.79 2.02
C ASP A 913 -44.67 -28.82 3.15
N LEU A 914 -44.68 -28.35 4.41
CA LEU A 914 -44.90 -29.17 5.60
C LEU A 914 -45.45 -28.31 6.75
N LYS A 915 -46.37 -28.86 7.54
CA LYS A 915 -46.77 -28.25 8.82
C LYS A 915 -45.71 -28.55 9.86
N TYR A 916 -44.86 -27.56 10.13
CA TYR A 916 -43.82 -27.62 11.14
C TYR A 916 -44.36 -27.27 12.53
N TYR A 917 -43.91 -27.98 13.57
CA TYR A 917 -44.29 -27.73 14.95
C TYR A 917 -43.02 -27.54 15.78
N GLN A 918 -42.96 -26.46 16.55
CA GLN A 918 -41.78 -26.12 17.36
C GLN A 918 -41.67 -27.04 18.59
N PRO A 919 -40.44 -27.38 19.02
CA PRO A 919 -40.26 -28.13 20.26
C PRO A 919 -40.68 -27.28 21.48
N PRO A 920 -41.25 -27.88 22.55
CA PRO A 920 -41.56 -27.15 23.77
C PRO A 920 -40.27 -26.64 24.43
N ARG A 921 -40.27 -25.35 24.80
CA ARG A 921 -39.13 -24.66 25.45
C ARG A 921 -39.32 -24.48 26.96
N ASP A 922 -40.46 -24.85 27.51
CA ASP A 922 -40.80 -24.68 28.94
C ASP A 922 -41.31 -26.01 29.52
N SER A 923 -40.63 -26.51 30.55
CA SER A 923 -40.97 -27.75 31.24
C SER A 923 -42.32 -27.71 31.95
N LEU A 924 -42.77 -26.53 32.41
CA LEU A 924 -44.04 -26.37 33.14
C LEU A 924 -45.24 -26.35 32.18
N LYS A 925 -45.10 -25.67 31.03
CA LYS A 925 -46.16 -25.61 30.00
C LYS A 925 -46.39 -26.93 29.27
N PHE A 926 -45.42 -27.84 29.33
CA PHE A 926 -45.51 -29.18 28.73
C PHE A 926 -46.76 -29.96 29.18
N GLN A 927 -47.24 -29.75 30.42
CA GLN A 927 -48.40 -30.47 30.93
C GLN A 927 -49.76 -29.91 30.45
N GLN A 928 -49.80 -28.69 29.90
CA GLN A 928 -51.06 -27.96 29.60
C GLN A 928 -51.32 -27.73 28.10
N GLN A 929 -50.35 -27.94 27.21
CA GLN A 929 -50.49 -27.63 25.78
C GLN A 929 -51.18 -28.76 24.99
N GLN A 930 -52.51 -28.75 24.90
CA GLN A 930 -53.23 -29.75 24.06
C GLN A 930 -53.30 -29.39 22.56
N GLN A 931 -53.00 -28.16 22.12
CA GLN A 931 -53.04 -27.77 20.70
C GLN A 931 -52.01 -26.68 20.35
N GLN A 932 -50.78 -27.06 19.98
CA GLN A 932 -49.84 -26.12 19.36
C GLN A 932 -50.24 -25.86 17.90
N GLN A 933 -50.29 -24.58 17.50
CA GLN A 933 -50.45 -24.21 16.09
C GLN A 933 -49.15 -24.47 15.32
N PRO A 934 -49.24 -24.87 14.04
CA PRO A 934 -48.04 -25.03 13.21
C PRO A 934 -47.33 -23.67 13.04
N SER A 935 -46.01 -23.71 13.03
CA SER A 935 -45.14 -22.58 12.72
C SER A 935 -44.64 -22.67 11.28
N LEU A 936 -44.12 -21.56 10.76
CA LEU A 936 -43.57 -21.51 9.41
C LEU A 936 -42.05 -21.77 9.48
N LEU A 937 -41.58 -22.68 8.65
CA LEU A 937 -40.16 -23.00 8.52
C LEU A 937 -39.77 -22.84 7.05
N CYS A 938 -38.78 -22.00 6.81
CA CYS A 938 -38.24 -21.71 5.50
C CYS A 938 -36.81 -22.27 5.38
N VAL A 939 -36.30 -22.39 4.16
CA VAL A 939 -34.91 -22.78 3.88
C VAL A 939 -34.30 -21.82 2.87
N LEU A 940 -33.03 -21.48 3.06
CA LEU A 940 -32.28 -20.71 2.09
C LEU A 940 -32.01 -21.55 0.85
N ASN A 941 -32.41 -21.06 -0.33
CA ASN A 941 -32.13 -21.70 -1.61
C ASN A 941 -30.62 -21.64 -1.88
N SER A 942 -29.92 -22.75 -1.67
CA SER A 942 -28.49 -22.87 -1.92
C SER A 942 -28.21 -23.85 -3.06
N PRO A 943 -27.07 -23.72 -3.76
CA PRO A 943 -26.65 -24.68 -4.79
C PRO A 943 -26.45 -26.11 -4.26
N GLN A 944 -26.31 -26.28 -2.94
CA GLN A 944 -26.16 -27.59 -2.30
C GLN A 944 -27.48 -28.37 -2.23
N LEU A 945 -28.63 -27.69 -2.39
CA LEU A 945 -29.93 -28.35 -2.38
C LEU A 945 -30.17 -29.07 -3.71
N PRO A 946 -30.62 -30.34 -3.68
CA PRO A 946 -30.90 -31.08 -4.90
C PRO A 946 -32.11 -30.49 -5.63
N GLN A 947 -32.05 -30.49 -6.96
CA GLN A 947 -33.14 -30.05 -7.82
C GLN A 947 -33.86 -31.24 -8.45
N ILE A 948 -35.17 -31.10 -8.68
CA ILE A 948 -35.94 -32.07 -9.48
C ILE A 948 -35.71 -31.73 -10.95
N SER A 949 -35.33 -32.73 -11.75
CA SER A 949 -34.98 -32.58 -13.18
C SER A 949 -36.19 -32.33 -14.11
N LEU A 950 -37.40 -32.13 -13.56
CA LEU A 950 -38.62 -31.87 -14.32
C LEU A 950 -38.89 -30.35 -14.34
N PRO A 951 -39.12 -29.72 -15.50
CA PRO A 951 -39.44 -28.30 -15.57
C PRO A 951 -40.85 -28.02 -15.01
N PRO A 952 -41.02 -27.00 -14.14
CA PRO A 952 -39.99 -26.10 -13.61
C PRO A 952 -39.11 -26.78 -12.54
N THR A 953 -37.78 -26.64 -12.67
CA THR A 953 -36.81 -27.18 -11.71
C THR A 953 -37.07 -26.58 -10.34
N SER A 954 -37.58 -27.39 -9.42
CA SER A 954 -37.86 -26.97 -8.05
C SER A 954 -36.84 -27.61 -7.11
N PRO A 955 -36.17 -26.83 -6.24
CA PRO A 955 -35.32 -27.38 -5.22
C PRO A 955 -36.17 -28.12 -4.17
N TYR A 956 -35.59 -29.14 -3.52
CA TYR A 956 -36.26 -29.89 -2.45
C TYR A 956 -35.27 -30.24 -1.34
N ILE A 957 -35.77 -30.50 -0.14
CA ILE A 957 -34.95 -31.01 0.96
C ILE A 957 -35.08 -32.54 1.04
N PRO A 958 -33.96 -33.30 1.02
CA PRO A 958 -33.98 -34.72 1.30
C PRO A 958 -34.57 -35.01 2.68
N LYS A 959 -35.52 -35.95 2.73
CA LYS A 959 -36.22 -36.38 3.95
C LYS A 959 -35.24 -36.75 5.08
N ASP A 960 -34.16 -37.45 4.77
CA ASP A 960 -33.18 -37.88 5.77
C ASP A 960 -32.36 -36.72 6.34
N LEU A 961 -32.04 -35.72 5.51
CA LEU A 961 -31.37 -34.50 5.97
C LEU A 961 -32.26 -33.74 6.95
N PHE A 962 -33.53 -33.55 6.59
CA PHE A 962 -34.48 -32.85 7.44
C PHE A 962 -34.77 -33.59 8.76
N LYS A 963 -34.88 -34.93 8.72
CA LYS A 963 -34.98 -35.75 9.94
C LYS A 963 -33.77 -35.61 10.85
N LYS A 964 -32.54 -35.62 10.29
CA LYS A 964 -31.30 -35.40 11.06
C LYS A 964 -31.27 -34.02 11.69
N PHE A 965 -31.67 -32.98 10.94
CA PHE A 965 -31.80 -31.63 11.46
C PHE A 965 -32.76 -31.57 12.65
N LEU A 966 -33.99 -32.05 12.49
CA LEU A 966 -35.01 -32.02 13.56
C LEU A 966 -34.58 -32.80 14.80
N ALA A 967 -33.99 -33.99 14.61
CA ALA A 967 -33.45 -34.77 15.72
C ALA A 967 -32.38 -33.98 16.48
N SER A 968 -31.47 -33.30 15.77
CA SER A 968 -30.41 -32.49 16.38
C SER A 968 -30.98 -31.26 17.10
N TYR A 969 -31.86 -30.52 16.44
CA TYR A 969 -32.51 -29.33 16.98
C TYR A 969 -33.34 -29.62 18.24
N TRP A 970 -34.21 -30.63 18.18
CA TRP A 970 -35.05 -31.01 19.32
C TRP A 970 -34.24 -31.56 20.49
N THR A 971 -33.23 -32.39 20.20
CA THR A 971 -32.33 -32.88 21.25
C THR A 971 -31.64 -31.73 21.94
N SER A 972 -31.19 -30.71 21.19
CA SER A 972 -30.54 -29.55 21.79
C SER A 972 -31.49 -28.73 22.65
N ILE A 973 -32.70 -28.42 22.15
CA ILE A 973 -33.73 -27.70 22.93
C ILE A 973 -34.07 -28.45 24.22
N PHE A 974 -34.29 -29.76 24.16
CA PHE A 974 -34.58 -30.56 25.35
C PHE A 974 -33.42 -30.61 26.33
N SER A 975 -32.19 -30.74 25.83
CA SER A 975 -30.97 -30.72 26.64
C SER A 975 -30.79 -29.38 27.36
N ARG A 976 -30.99 -28.25 26.67
CA ARG A 976 -30.87 -26.90 27.24
C ARG A 976 -31.91 -26.61 28.32
N ASN A 977 -33.13 -27.09 28.11
CA ASN A 977 -34.27 -26.85 29.01
C ASN A 977 -34.47 -27.98 30.03
N GLU A 978 -33.52 -28.92 30.13
CA GLU A 978 -33.55 -30.05 31.06
C GLU A 978 -34.83 -30.92 30.95
N ILE A 979 -35.38 -31.01 29.73
CA ILE A 979 -36.56 -31.81 29.40
C ILE A 979 -36.11 -33.23 29.03
N SER A 980 -36.61 -34.24 29.73
CA SER A 980 -36.29 -35.64 29.41
C SER A 980 -36.99 -36.09 28.12
N ILE A 981 -36.20 -36.52 27.12
CA ILE A 981 -36.71 -37.12 25.86
C ILE A 981 -37.67 -38.29 26.14
N GLN A 982 -37.39 -39.10 27.17
CA GLN A 982 -38.21 -40.26 27.53
C GLN A 982 -39.61 -39.84 28.02
N GLN A 983 -39.69 -38.74 28.77
CA GLN A 983 -40.97 -38.17 29.22
C GLN A 983 -41.79 -37.62 28.05
N TYR A 984 -41.12 -37.06 27.03
CA TYR A 984 -41.78 -36.58 25.83
C TYR A 984 -42.33 -37.74 24.95
N SER A 985 -41.59 -38.85 24.83
CA SER A 985 -42.01 -40.00 24.00
C SER A 985 -43.16 -40.82 24.59
N THR A 986 -43.35 -40.81 25.91
CA THR A 986 -44.30 -41.69 26.61
C THR A 986 -45.69 -41.06 26.79
N ASN A 987 -45.81 -39.73 26.69
CA ASN A 987 -47.06 -39.01 26.84
C ASN A 987 -47.69 -38.62 25.47
N GLN A 988 -48.86 -39.19 25.19
CA GLN A 988 -49.89 -38.79 24.22
C GLN A 988 -49.77 -39.22 22.74
N LYS A 989 -50.89 -39.77 22.23
CA LYS A 989 -51.19 -40.10 20.81
C LYS A 989 -51.22 -38.89 19.86
N ASN A 990 -51.07 -37.66 20.37
CA ASN A 990 -51.19 -36.41 19.61
C ASN A 990 -49.93 -35.52 19.67
N SER A 991 -48.78 -36.05 20.09
CA SER A 991 -47.57 -35.24 20.24
C SER A 991 -47.13 -34.64 18.87
N PRO A 992 -46.65 -33.39 18.84
CA PRO A 992 -46.15 -32.74 17.63
C PRO A 992 -45.16 -33.60 16.82
N ASN A 993 -44.36 -34.43 17.51
CA ASN A 993 -43.41 -35.35 16.87
C ASN A 993 -44.12 -36.47 16.09
N ILE A 994 -45.21 -37.03 16.61
CA ILE A 994 -46.00 -38.04 15.89
C ILE A 994 -46.62 -37.43 14.64
N LYS A 995 -47.19 -36.22 14.73
CA LYS A 995 -47.77 -35.50 13.58
C LYS A 995 -46.73 -35.16 12.52
N LEU A 996 -45.52 -34.79 12.93
CA LEU A 996 -44.41 -34.53 12.01
C LEU A 996 -43.93 -35.82 11.33
N ASN A 997 -43.79 -36.92 12.09
CA ASN A 997 -43.42 -38.23 11.56
C ASN A 997 -44.47 -38.82 10.60
N GLN A 998 -45.76 -38.60 10.86
CA GLN A 998 -46.85 -38.97 9.95
C GLN A 998 -46.70 -38.24 8.60
N GLN A 999 -46.53 -36.92 8.63
CA GLN A 999 -46.28 -36.14 7.40
C GLN A 999 -45.02 -36.60 6.65
N PHE A 1000 -43.96 -37.00 7.37
CA PHE A 1000 -42.77 -37.56 6.71
C PHE A 1000 -43.02 -38.91 6.05
N ASN A 1001 -43.89 -39.75 6.60
CA ASN A 1001 -44.19 -41.04 6.00
C ASN A 1001 -45.06 -40.90 4.75
N GLU A 1002 -45.80 -39.79 4.62
CA GLU A 1002 -46.65 -39.48 3.47
C GLU A 1002 -45.90 -38.80 2.31
N LYS A 1003 -44.75 -38.14 2.57
CA LYS A 1003 -43.98 -37.41 1.56
C LYS A 1003 -42.57 -37.99 1.37
N ASP A 1004 -42.21 -38.30 0.12
CA ASP A 1004 -40.86 -38.76 -0.23
C ASP A 1004 -39.84 -37.62 -0.34
N LYS A 1005 -40.30 -36.42 -0.72
CA LYS A 1005 -39.52 -35.19 -0.84
C LYS A 1005 -40.28 -34.02 -0.24
N ILE A 1006 -39.58 -33.11 0.43
CA ILE A 1006 -40.18 -31.88 0.94
C ILE A 1006 -39.92 -30.79 -0.10
N LEU A 1007 -40.96 -30.43 -0.85
CA LEU A 1007 -40.88 -29.40 -1.88
C LEU A 1007 -40.72 -28.03 -1.25
N LEU A 1008 -40.02 -27.15 -1.97
CA LEU A 1008 -39.81 -25.76 -1.60
C LEU A 1008 -40.74 -24.87 -2.41
N LEU A 1009 -41.55 -24.09 -1.70
CA LEU A 1009 -42.57 -23.20 -2.25
C LEU A 1009 -42.05 -21.76 -2.26
N ASN A 1010 -42.30 -21.06 -3.36
CA ASN A 1010 -42.32 -19.61 -3.39
C ASN A 1010 -43.65 -19.13 -2.78
#